data_AF-I6AT99-F1
#
_entry.id   AF-I6AT99-F1
#
_cell.length_a   1.000
_cell.length_b   1.000
_cell.length_c   1.000
_cell.angle_alpha   90.00
_cell.angle_beta   90.00
_cell.angle_gamma   90.00
#
_symmetry.space_group_name_H-M   'P 1'
#
loop_
_entity.id
_entity.type
_entity.pdbx_description
1 polymer ?
#
loop_
_entity_poly.entity_id
_entity_poly.type
_entity_poly.pdbx_seq_one_letter_code
_entity_poly.pdbx_strand_id
1 'polypeptide(L)'
;MHTNTRLAHVLLTSAALCLSVASTLDAVPTANLADFGALPGSEHDSAPAFAKAIAWLAQNPGGTLTIPEGVFHLKTNPAATLTSGNKSDAHLNFDHLKNITLAGQSPRSEIVFGQFAPGLLFENCDGLTLRNLTFDYAFLLFSQGRVLEINDGTPESSLLLQADPGYPPPATQPGTIFGRARSTWLTLHRNGMNLAYPEALDAVNATPTQTFPDGTVRFYYRNQKNVSKRLAGDPAEPLRYTRPSRYAGQLIRLRNCNDVLLDTLRIHAASGFTVLGSTCRNVTVRNCLIAPRPGTDRVIATCADGLHFIGGQGKYLVENNTFDSLQDDNVNIILRGNTIDAQPCPDTLVLTPGSVRHYAAGDTVRLADIENNRHSDYTITRVETLPGARHTLTLDRPVTGKIVFASALQQSPLLRQPAVVHNRSWAFGDVTIRGNKFLNNRARGVRITGSGVTVENNTFDLSAFPAILIHSIIRDVKDDEYNAFAERVIIRDNIIKRAINNGGASGNGGAITIEVLDAYRNVPRGFYPFRDIAITGNRIENPGRAGIAATNVNGLVIEDNIITNPNRLRSPRPSARAGIYLNDVENVRVENNRVTGDGFDAPVYREPLPPLPAAGGATTATTPATPAEFIPTLRYDLVNASASSLKQTGAPWTREAGAFTSPPDGFQLSYPDQYSALKTFTLNATFLISGASADGGGGAGLAIGNHYGQTLSGWSVMCYPAQKQLVLERRLPEGRTQRLATASLEPADTWRLEVAVDGNAREWTVRVNGVEKLRLRAPGRAVYAYSGPCSFNAAARFTAFGIVGGDSYKPVIALGDSITHHIRWTEIVSEKTGLAIGNAGMASDDTAGALARIDSDVIKLRPRFAVVFIGTNDGNRNQAESNIGTILDRLGKAGIQPILCTLLPRKDKPINETINEFLRTLAARHQTPLVDWHDALQGPPGELTARYASGTVHPNDAGAERMAEIFIDTPALQPVFQALK
;
A
#
# COMPACT_ATOMS: atom_id res chain seq x y z
N MET A 1 73.60 -6.34 -55.89
CA MET A 1 72.51 -6.74 -56.82
C MET A 1 71.18 -6.42 -56.17
N HIS A 2 70.31 -5.75 -56.91
CA HIS A 2 68.91 -5.39 -56.68
C HIS A 2 68.30 -5.65 -55.28
N THR A 3 68.02 -4.58 -54.54
CA THR A 3 66.67 -3.97 -54.39
C THR A 3 66.74 -2.92 -53.29
N ASN A 4 66.87 -1.63 -53.64
CA ASN A 4 66.83 -0.54 -52.66
C ASN A 4 66.41 0.78 -53.35
N THR A 5 65.17 0.87 -53.85
CA THR A 5 64.64 2.09 -54.50
C THR A 5 63.10 2.17 -54.49
N ARG A 6 62.43 1.84 -53.36
CA ARG A 6 60.99 2.13 -53.18
C ARG A 6 60.57 2.61 -51.78
N LEU A 7 61.48 3.23 -51.02
CA LEU A 7 61.13 3.90 -49.76
C LEU A 7 61.33 5.43 -49.76
N ALA A 8 61.92 6.02 -50.81
CA ALA A 8 62.32 7.44 -50.79
C ALA A 8 61.32 8.43 -51.42
N HIS A 9 60.14 7.99 -51.89
CA HIS A 9 59.14 8.88 -52.52
C HIS A 9 57.79 8.98 -51.79
N VAL A 10 57.61 8.28 -50.66
CA VAL A 10 56.41 8.42 -49.81
C VAL A 10 56.67 9.29 -48.57
N LEU A 11 57.94 9.60 -48.27
CA LEU A 11 58.36 10.39 -47.10
C LEU A 11 58.52 11.90 -47.38
N LEU A 12 58.39 12.36 -48.63
CA LEU A 12 58.58 13.78 -48.98
C LEU A 12 57.27 14.53 -49.30
N THR A 13 56.15 13.84 -49.49
CA THR A 13 54.81 14.46 -49.64
C THR A 13 54.02 14.52 -48.32
N SER A 14 54.48 13.85 -47.27
CA SER A 14 53.89 13.86 -45.93
C SER A 14 54.49 14.93 -45.00
N ALA A 15 55.63 15.54 -45.35
CA ALA A 15 56.22 16.62 -44.57
C ALA A 15 55.71 18.03 -44.96
N ALA A 16 55.20 18.21 -46.19
CA ALA A 16 54.68 19.50 -46.66
C ALA A 16 53.18 19.71 -46.35
N LEU A 17 52.45 18.66 -45.97
CA LEU A 17 51.04 18.75 -45.54
C LEU A 17 50.87 18.83 -44.00
N CYS A 18 51.97 18.80 -43.24
CA CYS A 18 51.96 18.97 -41.78
C CYS A 18 52.28 20.41 -41.33
N LEU A 19 52.34 21.39 -42.26
CA LEU A 19 52.73 22.77 -41.96
C LEU A 19 51.69 23.83 -42.35
N SER A 20 50.44 23.47 -42.66
CA SER A 20 49.39 24.46 -42.99
C SER A 20 48.02 24.24 -42.35
N VAL A 21 47.89 23.34 -41.36
CA VAL A 21 46.76 23.39 -40.41
C VAL A 21 47.27 23.16 -38.98
N ALA A 22 48.21 24.00 -38.56
CA ALA A 22 48.19 24.46 -37.17
C ALA A 22 46.99 25.40 -37.06
N SER A 23 45.78 24.83 -37.05
CA SER A 23 44.64 25.54 -36.47
C SER A 23 45.06 25.84 -35.05
N THR A 24 45.20 27.12 -34.73
CA THR A 24 45.29 27.61 -33.37
C THR A 24 44.24 26.84 -32.56
N LEU A 25 44.69 25.91 -31.71
CA LEU A 25 43.89 25.42 -30.60
C LEU A 25 43.70 26.66 -29.75
N ASP A 26 42.63 27.41 -30.03
CA ASP A 26 42.23 28.54 -29.20
C ASP A 26 42.20 27.99 -27.77
N ALA A 27 43.05 28.56 -26.92
CA ALA A 27 43.16 28.12 -25.54
C ALA A 27 41.75 28.14 -24.95
N VAL A 28 41.32 27.02 -24.36
CA VAL A 28 39.98 26.89 -23.76
C VAL A 28 39.75 28.11 -22.87
N PRO A 29 38.74 28.96 -23.16
CA PRO A 29 38.52 30.17 -22.38
C PRO A 29 38.41 29.80 -20.92
N THR A 30 39.23 30.40 -20.07
CA THR A 30 39.26 30.12 -18.63
C THR A 30 39.17 31.42 -17.86
N ALA A 31 38.30 31.46 -16.85
CA ALA A 31 38.16 32.59 -15.95
C ALA A 31 38.16 32.11 -14.50
N ASN A 32 38.67 32.93 -13.58
CA ASN A 32 38.59 32.67 -12.15
C ASN A 32 37.39 33.41 -11.56
N LEU A 33 36.65 32.79 -10.64
CA LEU A 33 35.53 33.44 -9.96
C LEU A 33 35.95 34.75 -9.25
N ALA A 34 37.19 34.81 -8.75
CA ALA A 34 37.76 36.02 -8.15
C ALA A 34 37.85 37.20 -9.13
N ASP A 35 38.03 36.94 -10.43
CA ASP A 35 38.09 37.98 -11.47
C ASP A 35 36.74 38.70 -11.63
N PHE A 36 35.65 38.05 -11.21
CA PHE A 36 34.31 38.63 -11.18
C PHE A 36 33.96 39.31 -9.84
N GLY A 37 34.92 39.37 -8.91
CA GLY A 37 34.82 40.06 -7.62
C GLY A 37 34.32 39.20 -6.46
N ALA A 38 34.37 37.86 -6.55
CA ALA A 38 34.02 37.01 -5.42
C ALA A 38 35.12 37.01 -4.35
N LEU A 39 34.70 37.10 -3.08
CA LEU A 39 35.56 36.99 -1.91
C LEU A 39 35.05 35.84 -1.03
N PRO A 40 35.93 34.98 -0.48
CA PRO A 40 35.53 33.91 0.44
C PRO A 40 35.18 34.49 1.81
N GLY A 41 34.25 33.86 2.52
CA GLY A 41 33.83 34.27 3.87
C GLY A 41 32.33 34.52 3.97
N SER A 42 31.79 34.32 5.18
CA SER A 42 30.36 34.48 5.48
C SER A 42 29.87 35.93 5.46
N GLU A 43 30.79 36.89 5.50
CA GLU A 43 30.57 38.33 5.42
C GLU A 43 30.24 38.79 3.98
N HIS A 44 30.72 38.06 2.97
CA HIS A 44 30.56 38.40 1.55
C HIS A 44 29.36 37.67 0.90
N ASP A 45 28.73 38.30 -0.09
CA ASP A 45 27.76 37.65 -0.99
C ASP A 45 28.39 37.44 -2.36
N SER A 46 28.56 36.18 -2.77
CA SER A 46 29.16 35.81 -4.04
C SER A 46 28.15 35.71 -5.19
N ALA A 47 26.84 35.81 -4.92
CA ALA A 47 25.80 35.70 -5.96
C ALA A 47 26.00 36.68 -7.15
N PRO A 48 26.36 37.97 -6.94
CA PRO A 48 26.63 38.88 -8.06
C PRO A 48 27.85 38.48 -8.91
N ALA A 49 28.89 37.91 -8.30
CA ALA A 49 30.09 37.46 -9.01
C ALA A 49 29.77 36.22 -9.87
N PHE A 50 29.02 35.27 -9.32
CA PHE A 50 28.53 34.12 -10.10
C PHE A 50 27.63 34.56 -11.27
N ALA A 51 26.74 35.54 -11.08
CA ALA A 51 25.89 36.04 -12.17
C ALA A 51 26.73 36.58 -13.34
N LYS A 52 27.80 37.34 -13.06
CA LYS A 52 28.74 37.80 -14.09
C LYS A 52 29.50 36.65 -14.73
N ALA A 53 29.95 35.68 -13.95
CA ALA A 53 30.66 34.51 -14.45
C ALA A 53 29.78 33.62 -15.36
N ILE A 54 28.49 33.49 -15.04
CA ILE A 54 27.51 32.77 -15.86
C ILE A 54 27.27 33.52 -17.19
N ALA A 55 27.14 34.84 -17.14
CA ALA A 55 27.03 35.66 -18.35
C ALA A 55 28.29 35.54 -19.24
N TRP A 56 29.47 35.45 -18.63
CA TRP A 56 30.71 35.16 -19.35
C TRP A 56 30.71 33.77 -19.98
N LEU A 57 30.28 32.72 -19.26
CA LEU A 57 30.13 31.36 -19.82
C LEU A 57 29.17 31.33 -21.01
N ALA A 58 28.09 32.12 -20.98
CA ALA A 58 27.15 32.25 -22.10
C ALA A 58 27.80 32.85 -23.36
N GLN A 59 28.80 33.70 -23.20
CA GLN A 59 29.56 34.32 -24.29
C GLN A 59 30.77 33.48 -24.73
N ASN A 60 31.16 32.47 -23.94
CA ASN A 60 32.36 31.67 -24.15
C ASN A 60 32.04 30.16 -24.10
N PRO A 61 31.40 29.59 -25.14
CA PRO A 61 31.20 28.15 -25.25
C PRO A 61 32.54 27.40 -25.14
N GLY A 62 32.55 26.28 -24.42
CA GLY A 62 33.81 25.59 -24.07
C GLY A 62 34.45 26.11 -22.77
N GLY A 63 33.95 27.22 -22.21
CA GLY A 63 34.58 27.93 -21.11
C GLY A 63 34.66 27.14 -19.80
N THR A 64 35.78 27.32 -19.09
CA THR A 64 35.98 26.81 -17.72
C THR A 64 35.96 27.96 -16.72
N LEU A 65 34.98 27.93 -15.81
CA LEU A 65 34.98 28.77 -14.61
C LEU A 65 35.68 28.03 -13.48
N THR A 66 36.79 28.59 -13.00
CA THR A 66 37.54 28.07 -11.85
C THR A 66 37.07 28.77 -10.57
N ILE A 67 36.61 28.00 -9.58
CA ILE A 67 36.28 28.48 -8.25
C ILE A 67 37.54 28.32 -7.38
N PRO A 68 38.11 29.39 -6.81
CA PRO A 68 39.30 29.27 -5.97
C PRO A 68 39.00 28.51 -4.67
N GLU A 69 40.03 28.12 -3.93
CA GLU A 69 39.82 27.56 -2.59
C GLU A 69 39.22 28.61 -1.66
N GLY A 70 38.22 28.22 -0.85
CA GLY A 70 37.49 29.12 0.02
C GLY A 70 36.00 28.79 0.10
N VAL A 71 35.30 29.44 1.03
CA VAL A 71 33.86 29.26 1.25
C VAL A 71 33.11 30.46 0.68
N PHE A 72 32.35 30.26 -0.38
CA PHE A 72 31.62 31.31 -1.09
C PHE A 72 30.12 31.23 -0.75
N HIS A 73 29.63 32.24 -0.03
CA HIS A 73 28.24 32.29 0.37
C HIS A 73 27.37 32.96 -0.71
N LEU A 74 26.27 32.31 -1.10
CA LEU A 74 25.23 32.88 -1.95
C LEU A 74 24.08 33.35 -1.04
N LYS A 75 24.07 34.63 -0.66
CA LYS A 75 23.07 35.18 0.27
C LYS A 75 21.75 35.53 -0.41
N THR A 76 21.75 35.62 -1.73
CA THR A 76 20.60 35.98 -2.56
C THR A 76 20.32 34.95 -3.65
N ASN A 77 19.05 34.78 -4.01
CA ASN A 77 18.56 33.94 -5.10
C ASN A 77 17.50 34.72 -5.92
N PRO A 78 17.93 35.70 -6.73
CA PRO A 78 16.99 36.55 -7.47
C PRO A 78 16.13 35.70 -8.40
N ALA A 79 14.82 36.01 -8.48
CA ALA A 79 13.92 35.34 -9.40
C ALA A 79 14.39 35.50 -10.85
N ALA A 80 14.42 34.40 -11.59
CA ALA A 80 14.84 34.36 -12.99
C ALA A 80 13.70 33.87 -13.89
N THR A 81 13.70 34.31 -15.14
CA THR A 81 12.88 33.75 -16.22
C THR A 81 13.82 33.24 -17.30
N LEU A 82 13.75 31.94 -17.59
CA LEU A 82 14.58 31.27 -18.59
C LEU A 82 14.04 31.53 -20.01
N THR A 83 14.85 31.23 -21.02
CA THR A 83 14.51 31.38 -22.45
C THR A 83 13.27 30.58 -22.84
N SER A 84 13.00 29.46 -22.16
CA SER A 84 11.79 28.66 -22.31
C SER A 84 10.51 29.31 -21.75
N GLY A 85 10.63 30.46 -21.06
CA GLY A 85 9.56 31.09 -20.29
C GLY A 85 9.38 30.52 -18.88
N ASN A 86 10.14 29.50 -18.49
CA ASN A 86 10.09 28.93 -17.14
C ASN A 86 10.60 29.92 -16.10
N LYS A 87 9.86 30.08 -15.00
CA LYS A 87 10.34 30.83 -13.83
C LYS A 87 11.23 29.95 -12.95
N SER A 88 12.24 30.55 -12.34
CA SER A 88 13.16 29.90 -11.41
C SER A 88 13.44 30.77 -10.19
N ASP A 89 13.57 30.11 -9.06
CA ASP A 89 13.98 30.64 -7.75
C ASP A 89 15.33 30.06 -7.30
N ALA A 90 16.05 29.34 -8.18
CA ALA A 90 17.37 28.79 -7.88
C ALA A 90 18.39 29.91 -7.64
N HIS A 91 19.38 29.66 -6.78
CA HIS A 91 20.46 30.61 -6.54
C HIS A 91 21.27 30.90 -7.80
N LEU A 92 21.58 29.86 -8.59
CA LEU A 92 22.31 29.95 -9.85
C LEU A 92 21.52 29.31 -10.99
N ASN A 93 21.40 30.02 -12.11
CA ASN A 93 20.62 29.60 -13.27
C ASN A 93 21.52 29.57 -14.52
N PHE A 94 21.58 28.42 -15.19
CA PHE A 94 22.36 28.15 -16.39
C PHE A 94 21.39 27.72 -17.49
N ASP A 95 21.33 28.48 -18.58
CA ASP A 95 20.31 28.34 -19.62
C ASP A 95 20.96 28.29 -20.99
N HIS A 96 20.72 27.21 -21.75
CA HIS A 96 21.24 27.01 -23.11
C HIS A 96 22.77 27.10 -23.27
N LEU A 97 23.53 26.75 -22.23
CA LEU A 97 25.00 26.81 -22.25
C LEU A 97 25.60 25.57 -22.92
N LYS A 98 26.76 25.75 -23.57
CA LYS A 98 27.44 24.70 -24.33
C LYS A 98 28.88 24.50 -23.89
N ASN A 99 29.24 23.24 -23.64
CA ASN A 99 30.59 22.78 -23.31
C ASN A 99 31.18 23.52 -22.09
N ILE A 100 30.39 23.76 -21.06
CA ILE A 100 30.83 24.54 -19.89
C ILE A 100 31.38 23.64 -18.78
N THR A 101 32.39 24.15 -18.08
CA THR A 101 32.95 23.51 -16.88
C THR A 101 32.91 24.47 -15.69
N LEU A 102 32.35 24.02 -14.58
CA LEU A 102 32.53 24.63 -13.26
C LEU A 102 33.47 23.74 -12.45
N ALA A 103 34.68 24.24 -12.19
CA ALA A 103 35.72 23.47 -11.53
C ALA A 103 36.20 24.18 -10.26
N GLY A 104 36.08 23.54 -9.10
CA GLY A 104 36.85 23.94 -7.94
C GLY A 104 38.34 23.68 -8.17
N GLN A 105 39.20 24.56 -7.64
CA GLN A 105 40.64 24.30 -7.60
C GLN A 105 40.95 23.03 -6.82
N SER A 106 40.17 22.78 -5.76
CA SER A 106 40.20 21.56 -4.99
C SER A 106 38.86 21.39 -4.27
N PRO A 107 38.62 20.27 -3.58
CA PRO A 107 37.47 20.12 -2.70
C PRO A 107 37.28 21.20 -1.63
N ARG A 108 38.27 22.07 -1.39
CA ARG A 108 38.14 23.23 -0.49
C ARG A 108 37.44 24.42 -1.15
N SER A 109 37.10 24.33 -2.43
CA SER A 109 36.22 25.26 -3.12
C SER A 109 34.77 24.95 -2.78
N GLU A 110 34.23 25.68 -1.81
CA GLU A 110 32.91 25.42 -1.22
C GLU A 110 31.91 26.52 -1.60
N ILE A 111 30.69 26.12 -1.95
CA ILE A 111 29.55 27.00 -2.20
C ILE A 111 28.49 26.76 -1.12
N VAL A 112 28.15 27.81 -0.39
CA VAL A 112 27.17 27.75 0.71
C VAL A 112 25.92 28.55 0.35
N PHE A 113 24.77 27.89 0.31
CA PHE A 113 23.49 28.52 0.00
C PHE A 113 22.89 29.17 1.25
N GLY A 114 22.65 30.48 1.18
CA GLY A 114 22.17 31.30 2.28
C GLY A 114 20.64 31.33 2.43
N GLN A 115 19.89 30.90 1.41
CA GLN A 115 18.42 30.88 1.44
C GLN A 115 17.85 29.47 1.23
N PHE A 116 16.62 29.26 1.68
CA PHE A 116 15.90 27.99 1.52
C PHE A 116 15.27 27.87 0.13
N ALA A 117 16.13 27.73 -0.87
CA ALA A 117 15.78 27.68 -2.28
C ALA A 117 16.61 26.63 -3.04
N PRO A 118 16.26 26.28 -4.29
CA PRO A 118 17.10 25.41 -5.12
C PRO A 118 18.51 25.98 -5.29
N GLY A 119 19.51 25.11 -5.45
CA GLY A 119 20.91 25.52 -5.59
C GLY A 119 21.24 25.99 -7.01
N LEU A 120 21.46 25.03 -7.89
CA LEU A 120 21.83 25.22 -9.29
C LEU A 120 20.75 24.65 -10.21
N LEU A 121 20.31 25.43 -11.18
CA LEU A 121 19.44 25.00 -12.27
C LEU A 121 20.19 25.04 -13.59
N PHE A 122 20.28 23.91 -14.27
CA PHE A 122 20.73 23.78 -15.66
C PHE A 122 19.54 23.39 -16.52
N GLU A 123 19.25 24.21 -17.53
CA GLU A 123 18.20 23.97 -18.50
C GLU A 123 18.75 24.07 -19.93
N ASN A 124 18.44 23.06 -20.76
CA ASN A 124 18.87 23.00 -22.16
C ASN A 124 20.39 23.12 -22.37
N CYS A 125 21.20 22.69 -21.40
CA CYS A 125 22.67 22.73 -21.50
C CYS A 125 23.23 21.46 -22.16
N ASP A 126 24.30 21.60 -22.93
CA ASP A 126 24.94 20.51 -23.67
C ASP A 126 26.45 20.51 -23.39
N GLY A 127 27.01 19.40 -22.95
CA GLY A 127 28.40 19.32 -22.48
C GLY A 127 28.60 20.08 -21.17
N LEU A 128 28.16 19.50 -20.05
CA LEU A 128 28.22 20.12 -18.73
C LEU A 128 29.16 19.35 -17.81
N THR A 129 30.17 20.00 -17.24
CA THR A 129 31.03 19.41 -16.21
C THR A 129 30.99 20.20 -14.91
N LEU A 130 30.69 19.54 -13.79
CA LEU A 130 30.93 20.05 -12.44
C LEU A 130 31.97 19.16 -11.78
N ARG A 131 33.06 19.76 -11.27
CA ARG A 131 34.10 18.98 -10.60
C ARG A 131 34.77 19.67 -9.44
N ASN A 132 35.24 18.87 -8.47
CA ASN A 132 36.03 19.33 -7.31
C ASN A 132 35.33 20.42 -6.48
N LEU A 133 34.01 20.33 -6.30
CA LEU A 133 33.23 21.33 -5.57
C LEU A 133 32.63 20.73 -4.30
N THR A 134 32.53 21.56 -3.26
CA THR A 134 31.78 21.24 -2.03
C THR A 134 30.52 22.10 -1.93
N PHE A 135 29.39 21.51 -1.53
CA PHE A 135 28.10 22.20 -1.39
C PHE A 135 27.51 21.97 0.00
N ASP A 136 26.98 23.05 0.59
CA ASP A 136 26.21 23.01 1.84
C ASP A 136 25.23 24.18 1.94
N TYR A 137 24.40 24.19 2.99
CA TYR A 137 23.50 25.29 3.31
C TYR A 137 23.95 25.98 4.61
N ALA A 138 23.76 27.30 4.67
CA ALA A 138 24.16 28.12 5.82
C ALA A 138 23.33 27.84 7.08
N PHE A 139 22.17 27.20 6.93
CA PHE A 139 21.24 26.89 8.01
C PHE A 139 20.86 25.41 7.97
N LEU A 140 20.48 24.88 9.13
CA LEU A 140 20.12 23.48 9.29
C LEU A 140 18.75 23.21 8.69
N LEU A 141 18.70 22.25 7.76
CA LEU A 141 17.49 21.90 6.99
C LEU A 141 16.58 20.89 7.74
N PHE A 142 16.97 20.54 8.96
CA PHE A 142 16.34 19.52 9.79
C PHE A 142 16.57 19.83 11.27
N SER A 143 15.68 19.33 12.11
CA SER A 143 15.93 19.21 13.55
C SER A 143 16.50 17.83 13.87
N GLN A 144 17.31 17.73 14.91
CA GLN A 144 17.72 16.45 15.49
C GLN A 144 17.76 16.54 17.02
N GLY A 145 17.77 15.39 17.69
CA GLY A 145 17.89 15.35 19.14
C GLY A 145 17.62 13.98 19.74
N ARG A 146 17.29 13.97 21.03
CA ARG A 146 17.05 12.77 21.84
C ARG A 146 15.55 12.50 21.96
N VAL A 147 15.20 11.21 22.00
CA VAL A 147 13.89 10.75 22.47
C VAL A 147 14.00 10.46 23.96
N LEU A 148 13.30 11.25 24.77
CA LEU A 148 13.33 11.15 26.23
C LEU A 148 12.32 10.13 26.78
N GLU A 149 11.16 10.03 26.13
CA GLU A 149 10.06 9.18 26.58
C GLU A 149 9.27 8.64 25.38
N ILE A 150 8.76 7.40 25.51
CA ILE A 150 7.76 6.81 24.62
C ILE A 150 6.60 6.34 25.50
N ASN A 151 5.42 6.92 25.30
CA ASN A 151 4.18 6.54 25.97
C ASN A 151 3.28 5.78 24.99
N ASP A 152 2.91 4.55 25.32
CA ASP A 152 2.01 3.67 24.53
C ASP A 152 0.53 3.71 25.01
N GLY A 153 0.19 4.58 25.97
CA GLY A 153 -1.16 4.67 26.52
C GLY A 153 -2.16 5.21 25.51
N THR A 154 -3.28 4.54 25.25
CA THR A 154 -4.37 5.08 24.42
C THR A 154 -5.39 5.79 25.32
N PRO A 155 -5.78 7.05 25.09
CA PRO A 155 -5.57 7.90 23.90
C PRO A 155 -4.30 8.79 23.90
N GLU A 156 -3.43 8.70 24.91
CA GLU A 156 -2.29 9.60 25.15
C GLU A 156 -0.95 9.17 24.49
N SER A 157 -0.99 8.34 23.45
CA SER A 157 0.22 7.70 22.92
C SER A 157 1.13 8.77 22.32
N SER A 158 2.35 8.89 22.82
CA SER A 158 3.21 10.04 22.55
C SER A 158 4.71 9.79 22.63
N LEU A 159 5.49 10.70 22.03
CA LEU A 159 6.95 10.79 22.11
C LEU A 159 7.33 12.13 22.75
N LEU A 160 8.23 12.13 23.74
CA LEU A 160 8.84 13.34 24.29
C LEU A 160 10.22 13.55 23.68
N LEU A 161 10.43 14.67 23.01
CA LEU A 161 11.63 14.97 22.23
C LEU A 161 12.37 16.19 22.78
N GLN A 162 13.70 16.15 22.74
CA GLN A 162 14.57 17.27 23.09
C GLN A 162 15.59 17.50 21.97
N ALA A 163 15.64 18.71 21.42
CA ALA A 163 16.64 19.06 20.40
C ALA A 163 18.06 19.06 20.96
N ASP A 164 19.03 18.68 20.12
CA ASP A 164 20.44 18.90 20.43
C ASP A 164 20.76 20.40 20.41
N PRO A 165 21.72 20.87 21.22
CA PRO A 165 22.15 22.28 21.21
C PRO A 165 22.51 22.75 19.79
N GLY A 166 21.97 23.91 19.39
CA GLY A 166 22.22 24.50 18.07
C GLY A 166 21.28 24.03 16.94
N TYR A 167 20.39 23.06 17.19
CA TYR A 167 19.39 22.62 16.21
C TYR A 167 18.01 23.26 16.45
N PRO A 168 17.21 23.47 15.39
CA PRO A 168 15.85 23.99 15.54
C PRO A 168 15.00 23.09 16.46
N PRO A 169 14.18 23.65 17.37
CA PRO A 169 13.32 22.85 18.24
C PRO A 169 12.39 21.93 17.44
N PRO A 170 12.00 20.75 17.97
CA PRO A 170 11.10 19.85 17.27
C PRO A 170 9.80 20.50 16.82
N ALA A 171 9.27 21.45 17.61
CA ALA A 171 8.02 22.15 17.33
C ALA A 171 8.14 23.15 16.16
N THR A 172 9.32 23.73 15.98
CA THR A 172 9.60 24.73 14.94
C THR A 172 10.10 24.01 13.70
N GLN A 173 9.30 23.95 12.64
CA GLN A 173 9.79 23.33 11.41
C GLN A 173 10.86 24.25 10.80
N PRO A 174 12.03 23.74 10.38
CA PRO A 174 13.02 24.55 9.67
C PRO A 174 12.41 25.27 8.47
N GLY A 175 11.48 24.61 7.75
CA GLY A 175 10.71 25.22 6.68
C GLY A 175 9.83 26.39 7.14
N THR A 176 9.16 26.29 8.29
CA THR A 176 8.27 27.36 8.81
C THR A 176 8.99 28.66 9.17
N ILE A 177 10.31 28.63 9.32
CA ILE A 177 11.14 29.84 9.48
C ILE A 177 11.28 30.60 8.14
N PHE A 178 11.07 29.93 7.00
CA PHE A 178 11.26 30.45 5.64
C PHE A 178 10.04 30.28 4.70
N GLY A 179 8.90 29.76 5.19
CA GLY A 179 7.67 29.50 4.41
C GLY A 179 6.97 28.18 4.76
N ARG A 180 5.95 27.75 3.99
CA ARG A 180 5.34 26.40 4.22
C ARG A 180 6.23 25.31 3.60
N ALA A 181 6.72 24.37 4.42
CA ALA A 181 7.33 23.14 3.93
C ALA A 181 6.31 22.32 3.11
N ARG A 182 6.76 21.65 2.03
CA ARG A 182 5.87 20.78 1.23
C ARG A 182 5.56 19.48 1.95
N SER A 183 6.53 18.92 2.68
CA SER A 183 6.36 17.72 3.50
C SER A 183 7.41 17.68 4.61
N THR A 184 7.04 17.15 5.78
CA THR A 184 7.95 16.88 6.89
C THR A 184 7.63 15.50 7.45
N TRP A 185 8.63 14.83 8.02
CA TRP A 185 8.45 13.58 8.74
C TRP A 185 9.38 13.48 9.92
N LEU A 186 9.10 12.54 10.84
CA LEU A 186 9.97 12.18 11.94
C LEU A 186 10.64 10.84 11.63
N THR A 187 11.96 10.76 11.79
CA THR A 187 12.72 9.51 11.69
C THR A 187 13.39 9.26 13.03
N LEU A 188 13.30 8.03 13.51
CA LEU A 188 13.98 7.61 14.73
C LEU A 188 15.23 6.83 14.37
N HIS A 189 16.26 6.92 15.21
CA HIS A 189 17.57 6.34 14.96
C HIS A 189 18.14 5.73 16.23
N ARG A 190 18.83 4.59 16.10
CA ARG A 190 19.64 4.01 17.17
C ARG A 190 20.98 3.56 16.60
N ASN A 191 22.10 3.95 17.18
CA ASN A 191 23.45 3.58 16.72
C ASN A 191 23.64 3.76 15.19
N GLY A 192 23.25 4.92 14.67
CA GLY A 192 23.34 5.21 13.23
C GLY A 192 22.52 4.27 12.34
N MET A 193 21.46 3.66 12.87
CA MET A 193 20.48 2.89 12.10
C MET A 193 19.16 3.63 12.07
N ASN A 194 18.68 3.94 10.86
CA ASN A 194 17.35 4.49 10.63
C ASN A 194 16.27 3.45 10.99
N LEU A 195 15.51 3.70 12.05
CA LEU A 195 14.31 2.94 12.41
C LEU A 195 13.12 3.63 11.74
N ALA A 196 13.05 3.53 10.42
CA ALA A 196 12.00 4.18 9.63
C ALA A 196 10.64 3.56 9.93
N TYR A 197 9.87 4.17 10.83
CA TYR A 197 8.56 3.71 11.27
C TYR A 197 7.46 4.20 10.29
N PRO A 198 6.87 3.34 9.43
CA PRO A 198 6.06 3.73 8.28
C PRO A 198 4.66 4.24 8.64
N GLU A 199 4.18 3.97 9.85
CA GLU A 199 2.85 4.39 10.27
C GLU A 199 2.90 5.66 11.16
N ALA A 200 4.11 6.12 11.51
CA ALA A 200 4.31 7.49 12.00
C ALA A 200 4.21 8.53 10.87
N LEU A 201 4.21 8.11 9.59
CA LEU A 201 4.05 9.01 8.44
C LEU A 201 2.67 9.68 8.39
N ASP A 202 1.61 9.03 8.92
CA ASP A 202 0.29 9.68 9.07
C ASP A 202 0.16 10.51 10.34
N ALA A 203 1.06 10.33 11.32
CA ALA A 203 1.12 11.16 12.53
C ALA A 203 1.84 12.51 12.29
N VAL A 204 2.54 12.71 11.16
CA VAL A 204 3.33 13.94 10.92
C VAL A 204 2.53 15.10 10.31
N ASN A 205 1.23 14.90 10.08
CA ASN A 205 0.28 16.01 9.93
C ASN A 205 -0.26 16.51 11.29
N ALA A 206 0.11 15.88 12.41
CA ALA A 206 -0.25 16.39 13.73
C ALA A 206 0.61 17.62 14.06
N THR A 207 -0.07 18.74 14.30
CA THR A 207 0.48 19.96 14.89
C THR A 207 1.17 19.62 16.23
N PRO A 208 2.32 20.24 16.57
CA PRO A 208 2.95 20.09 17.88
C PRO A 208 1.92 20.29 18.98
N THR A 209 1.83 19.34 19.91
CA THR A 209 0.65 19.23 20.77
C THR A 209 0.95 19.65 22.21
N GLN A 210 2.23 19.77 22.59
CA GLN A 210 2.66 20.43 23.83
C GLN A 210 4.14 20.79 23.79
N THR A 211 4.48 22.04 24.13
CA THR A 211 5.86 22.51 24.34
C THR A 211 6.04 22.84 25.82
N PHE A 212 7.14 22.42 26.43
CA PHE A 212 7.44 22.66 27.83
C PHE A 212 8.45 23.80 28.03
N PRO A 213 8.50 24.44 29.21
CA PRO A 213 9.43 25.54 29.49
C PRO A 213 10.91 25.19 29.33
N ASP A 214 11.27 23.91 29.45
CA ASP A 214 12.63 23.39 29.27
C ASP A 214 13.01 23.13 27.79
N GLY A 215 12.11 23.46 26.86
CA GLY A 215 12.31 23.28 25.42
C GLY A 215 11.99 21.88 24.90
N THR A 216 11.54 20.95 25.75
CA THR A 216 11.07 19.63 25.30
C THR A 216 9.70 19.74 24.61
N VAL A 217 9.42 18.83 23.69
CA VAL A 217 8.19 18.83 22.88
C VAL A 217 7.57 17.44 22.86
N ARG A 218 6.27 17.35 23.15
CA ARG A 218 5.49 16.10 23.07
C ARG A 218 4.73 16.00 21.75
N PHE A 219 4.93 14.89 21.05
CA PHE A 219 4.20 14.52 19.83
C PHE A 219 3.26 13.36 20.12
N TYR A 220 1.97 13.55 19.90
CA TYR A 220 1.00 12.45 20.01
C TYR A 220 0.84 11.74 18.67
N TYR A 221 0.70 10.42 18.72
CA TYR A 221 0.47 9.58 17.55
C TYR A 221 -0.77 8.71 17.77
N ARG A 222 -1.55 8.47 16.70
CA ARG A 222 -2.80 7.69 16.75
C ARG A 222 -2.60 6.33 16.07
N ASN A 223 -3.46 5.37 16.43
CA ASN A 223 -3.55 4.05 15.79
C ASN A 223 -2.27 3.19 15.87
N GLN A 224 -1.42 3.43 16.86
CA GLN A 224 -0.21 2.63 17.09
C GLN A 224 -0.29 1.94 18.45
N LYS A 225 0.15 0.68 18.51
CA LYS A 225 0.21 -0.11 19.74
C LYS A 225 1.61 -0.68 19.91
N ASN A 226 2.13 -0.65 21.13
CA ASN A 226 3.42 -1.25 21.52
C ASN A 226 4.64 -0.63 20.80
N VAL A 227 4.65 0.69 20.56
CA VAL A 227 5.79 1.40 19.97
C VAL A 227 7.02 1.26 20.85
N SER A 228 6.87 1.38 22.17
CA SER A 228 7.98 1.21 23.13
C SER A 228 8.60 -0.19 23.02
N LYS A 229 7.79 -1.24 22.89
CA LYS A 229 8.24 -2.62 22.75
C LYS A 229 8.95 -2.86 21.42
N ARG A 230 8.47 -2.27 20.32
CA ARG A 230 9.07 -2.41 18.98
C ARG A 230 10.40 -1.67 18.87
N LEU A 231 10.52 -0.55 19.57
CA LEU A 231 11.73 0.26 19.63
C LEU A 231 12.60 -0.08 20.85
N ALA A 232 12.26 -1.12 21.61
CA ALA A 232 13.10 -1.62 22.68
C ALA A 232 14.45 -2.06 22.09
N GLY A 233 15.53 -1.72 22.79
CA GLY A 233 16.88 -2.10 22.42
C GLY A 233 17.84 -1.74 23.53
N ASP A 234 19.13 -1.81 23.24
CA ASP A 234 20.17 -1.59 24.23
C ASP A 234 20.00 -0.22 24.93
N PRO A 235 19.78 -0.19 26.26
CA PRO A 235 19.71 1.06 27.02
C PRO A 235 20.99 1.89 26.97
N ALA A 236 22.14 1.29 26.65
CA ALA A 236 23.40 2.01 26.42
C ALA A 236 23.39 2.84 25.12
N GLU A 237 22.45 2.56 24.21
CA GLU A 237 22.31 3.21 22.91
C GLU A 237 20.99 4.01 22.84
N PRO A 238 20.99 5.28 23.29
CA PRO A 238 19.78 6.08 23.39
C PRO A 238 19.18 6.34 22.01
N LEU A 239 17.84 6.35 21.96
CA LEU A 239 17.10 6.62 20.75
C LEU A 239 17.18 8.12 20.40
N ARG A 240 17.48 8.41 19.14
CA ARG A 240 17.56 9.76 18.59
C ARG A 240 16.45 10.00 17.57
N TYR A 241 16.17 11.26 17.27
CA TYR A 241 15.26 11.63 16.20
C TYR A 241 15.92 12.57 15.20
N THR A 242 15.42 12.53 13.96
CA THR A 242 15.56 13.61 12.98
C THR A 242 14.20 14.02 12.45
N ARG A 243 14.05 15.31 12.17
CA ARG A 243 12.87 15.87 11.52
C ARG A 243 13.30 16.71 10.33
N PRO A 244 13.46 16.13 9.14
CA PRO A 244 13.72 16.90 7.93
C PRO A 244 12.52 17.75 7.52
N SER A 245 12.83 18.86 6.86
CA SER A 245 11.85 19.74 6.23
C SER A 245 12.10 19.75 4.74
N ARG A 246 11.27 19.05 3.98
CA ARG A 246 11.39 19.02 2.53
C ARG A 246 10.72 20.23 1.91
N TYR A 247 11.47 20.93 1.06
CA TYR A 247 10.97 22.02 0.22
C TYR A 247 10.93 21.64 -1.25
N ALA A 248 10.35 22.52 -2.06
CA ALA A 248 10.20 22.42 -3.49
C ALA A 248 11.49 22.34 -4.31
N GLY A 249 12.66 22.55 -3.71
CA GLY A 249 13.91 22.78 -4.41
C GLY A 249 14.85 21.58 -4.49
N GLN A 250 15.72 21.58 -5.48
CA GLN A 250 16.80 20.61 -5.66
C GLN A 250 18.14 21.32 -5.53
N LEU A 251 19.17 20.63 -5.05
CA LEU A 251 20.52 21.22 -5.04
C LEU A 251 21.03 21.38 -6.47
N ILE A 252 20.96 20.34 -7.29
CA ILE A 252 21.28 20.38 -8.73
C ILE A 252 20.05 19.93 -9.52
N ARG A 253 19.47 20.82 -10.32
CA ARG A 253 18.39 20.50 -11.25
C ARG A 253 18.93 20.49 -12.68
N LEU A 254 18.82 19.35 -13.35
CA LEU A 254 19.13 19.18 -14.77
C LEU A 254 17.80 19.01 -15.52
N ARG A 255 17.52 19.87 -16.50
CA ARG A 255 16.35 19.77 -17.37
C ARG A 255 16.80 19.80 -18.81
N ASN A 256 16.50 18.73 -19.54
CA ASN A 256 16.88 18.59 -20.95
C ASN A 256 18.39 18.87 -21.20
N CYS A 257 19.24 18.28 -20.36
CA CYS A 257 20.69 18.44 -20.46
C CYS A 257 21.34 17.19 -21.06
N ASN A 258 22.37 17.38 -21.88
CA ASN A 258 23.10 16.31 -22.54
C ASN A 258 24.58 16.34 -22.14
N ASP A 259 25.21 15.16 -22.13
CA ASP A 259 26.64 14.98 -21.88
C ASP A 259 27.08 15.65 -20.56
N VAL A 260 26.50 15.16 -19.47
CA VAL A 260 26.68 15.70 -18.12
C VAL A 260 27.69 14.87 -17.34
N LEU A 261 28.70 15.52 -16.76
CA LEU A 261 29.67 14.93 -15.85
C LEU A 261 29.64 15.64 -14.49
N LEU A 262 29.27 14.90 -13.45
CA LEU A 262 29.43 15.30 -12.04
C LEU A 262 30.56 14.46 -11.44
N ASP A 263 31.70 15.08 -11.15
CA ASP A 263 32.91 14.37 -10.73
C ASP A 263 33.50 14.95 -9.43
N THR A 264 33.74 14.11 -8.42
CA THR A 264 34.44 14.55 -7.20
C THR A 264 33.73 15.70 -6.48
N LEU A 265 32.39 15.62 -6.39
CA LEU A 265 31.58 16.56 -5.62
C LEU A 265 31.45 16.10 -4.17
N ARG A 266 31.48 17.03 -3.21
CA ARG A 266 31.11 16.78 -1.81
C ARG A 266 29.84 17.54 -1.47
N ILE A 267 28.85 16.87 -0.91
CA ILE A 267 27.54 17.46 -0.63
C ILE A 267 27.16 17.13 0.81
N HIS A 268 26.99 18.18 1.61
CA HIS A 268 26.73 18.07 3.05
C HIS A 268 25.31 18.47 3.46
N ALA A 269 24.57 19.13 2.57
CA ALA A 269 23.15 19.40 2.75
C ALA A 269 22.41 19.61 1.42
N ALA A 270 21.15 19.20 1.38
CA ALA A 270 20.18 19.57 0.36
C ALA A 270 18.75 19.54 0.95
N SER A 271 17.94 20.54 0.61
CA SER A 271 16.59 20.74 1.14
C SER A 271 15.52 19.84 0.52
N GLY A 272 15.84 19.24 -0.62
CA GLY A 272 15.03 18.27 -1.34
C GLY A 272 15.93 17.24 -2.02
N PHE A 273 15.65 16.92 -3.28
CA PHE A 273 16.53 16.02 -4.03
C PHE A 273 17.90 16.64 -4.23
N THR A 274 18.96 15.84 -4.10
CA THR A 274 20.32 16.33 -4.27
C THR A 274 20.59 16.63 -5.74
N VAL A 275 20.34 15.66 -6.61
CA VAL A 275 20.34 15.83 -8.06
C VAL A 275 19.01 15.35 -8.61
N LEU A 276 18.33 16.20 -9.38
CA LEU A 276 17.16 15.80 -10.17
C LEU A 276 17.44 16.04 -11.64
N GLY A 277 17.49 14.97 -12.43
CA GLY A 277 17.53 15.07 -13.89
C GLY A 277 16.19 14.70 -14.52
N SER A 278 15.77 15.48 -15.52
CA SER A 278 14.58 15.17 -16.31
C SER A 278 14.89 15.31 -17.80
N THR A 279 14.55 14.29 -18.60
CA THR A 279 14.73 14.31 -20.05
C THR A 279 16.20 14.52 -20.45
N CYS A 280 17.15 13.94 -19.71
CA CYS A 280 18.58 14.13 -19.96
C CYS A 280 19.16 13.01 -20.85
N ARG A 281 20.37 13.22 -21.36
CA ARG A 281 21.14 12.22 -22.09
C ARG A 281 22.57 12.15 -21.61
N ASN A 282 23.16 10.95 -21.60
CA ASN A 282 24.57 10.73 -21.29
C ASN A 282 25.01 11.38 -19.97
N VAL A 283 24.62 10.81 -18.83
CA VAL A 283 24.90 11.38 -17.51
C VAL A 283 25.87 10.48 -16.74
N THR A 284 27.00 11.05 -16.34
CA THR A 284 27.99 10.39 -15.47
C THR A 284 28.06 11.09 -14.13
N VAL A 285 27.93 10.34 -13.04
CA VAL A 285 28.15 10.79 -11.67
C VAL A 285 29.19 9.88 -11.04
N ARG A 286 30.36 10.43 -10.71
CA ARG A 286 31.47 9.63 -10.18
C ARG A 286 32.28 10.29 -9.09
N ASN A 287 32.86 9.47 -8.22
CA ASN A 287 33.74 9.89 -7.14
C ASN A 287 33.12 10.93 -6.18
N CYS A 288 31.79 11.03 -6.14
CA CYS A 288 31.08 11.98 -5.30
C CYS A 288 30.82 11.43 -3.90
N LEU A 289 30.75 12.33 -2.92
CA LEU A 289 30.41 12.06 -1.53
C LEU A 289 29.17 12.87 -1.14
N ILE A 290 28.09 12.19 -0.80
CA ILE A 290 26.91 12.79 -0.16
C ILE A 290 26.86 12.24 1.26
N ALA A 291 27.26 13.04 2.24
CA ALA A 291 27.41 12.61 3.62
C ALA A 291 27.28 13.80 4.59
N PRO A 292 26.93 13.58 5.86
CA PRO A 292 26.92 14.65 6.87
C PRO A 292 28.26 15.38 6.91
N ARG A 293 28.24 16.68 7.27
CA ARG A 293 29.47 17.48 7.31
C ARG A 293 30.47 16.90 8.33
N PRO A 294 31.71 16.54 7.91
CA PRO A 294 32.74 16.09 8.82
C PRO A 294 33.05 17.13 9.90
N GLY A 295 33.30 16.67 11.13
CA GLY A 295 33.58 17.56 12.27
C GLY A 295 32.35 18.24 12.87
N THR A 296 31.15 17.89 12.42
CA THR A 296 29.87 18.30 13.03
C THR A 296 29.17 17.10 13.67
N ASP A 297 28.15 17.35 14.48
CA ASP A 297 27.27 16.34 15.06
C ASP A 297 26.02 16.06 14.21
N ARG A 298 25.99 16.55 12.94
CA ARG A 298 24.90 16.33 12.00
C ARG A 298 24.71 14.84 11.75
N VAL A 299 23.49 14.34 11.93
CA VAL A 299 23.19 12.91 11.75
C VAL A 299 22.67 12.55 10.36
N ILE A 300 22.31 13.53 9.53
CA ILE A 300 21.87 13.31 8.14
C ILE A 300 22.57 14.26 7.18
N ALA A 301 22.72 13.83 5.93
CA ALA A 301 23.26 14.65 4.84
C ALA A 301 22.13 15.46 4.20
N THR A 302 21.18 14.79 3.54
CA THR A 302 20.15 15.45 2.72
C THR A 302 18.74 15.04 3.14
N CYS A 303 17.78 15.91 2.85
CA CYS A 303 16.40 15.73 3.28
C CYS A 303 15.54 14.85 2.35
N ALA A 304 16.07 14.40 1.20
CA ALA A 304 15.37 13.49 0.28
C ALA A 304 16.38 12.64 -0.52
N ASP A 305 16.07 12.33 -1.78
CA ASP A 305 16.88 11.46 -2.62
C ASP A 305 18.29 12.02 -2.90
N GLY A 306 19.22 11.10 -3.18
CA GLY A 306 20.54 11.43 -3.73
C GLY A 306 20.43 11.82 -5.20
N LEU A 307 20.41 10.82 -6.08
CA LEU A 307 20.26 11.00 -7.52
C LEU A 307 18.86 10.55 -7.95
N HIS A 308 18.10 11.44 -8.58
CA HIS A 308 16.75 11.14 -9.05
C HIS A 308 16.65 11.48 -10.55
N PHE A 309 16.49 10.49 -11.41
CA PHE A 309 16.41 10.66 -12.86
C PHE A 309 15.04 10.24 -13.39
N ILE A 310 14.39 11.14 -14.13
CA ILE A 310 13.03 10.95 -14.69
C ILE A 310 13.07 11.06 -16.21
N GLY A 311 12.93 9.92 -16.90
CA GLY A 311 13.03 9.83 -18.36
C GLY A 311 14.42 10.22 -18.90
N GLY A 312 15.07 9.33 -19.63
CA GLY A 312 16.42 9.57 -20.13
C GLY A 312 16.81 8.69 -21.30
N GLN A 313 17.83 9.13 -22.03
CA GLN A 313 18.41 8.40 -23.17
C GLN A 313 19.93 8.32 -23.10
N GLY A 314 20.51 7.44 -23.92
CA GLY A 314 21.94 7.20 -23.91
C GLY A 314 22.40 6.53 -22.62
N LYS A 315 23.65 6.81 -22.23
CA LYS A 315 24.33 6.11 -21.15
C LYS A 315 24.23 6.85 -19.82
N TYR A 316 23.85 6.14 -18.77
CA TYR A 316 23.91 6.65 -17.40
C TYR A 316 24.94 5.83 -16.61
N LEU A 317 25.88 6.51 -15.98
CA LEU A 317 26.93 5.88 -15.19
C LEU A 317 26.98 6.51 -13.80
N VAL A 318 26.69 5.73 -12.76
CA VAL A 318 26.83 6.12 -11.35
C VAL A 318 27.91 5.24 -10.75
N GLU A 319 29.12 5.77 -10.60
CA GLU A 319 30.27 4.96 -10.18
C GLU A 319 31.12 5.53 -9.05
N ASN A 320 31.57 4.66 -8.15
CA ASN A 320 32.52 5.01 -7.08
C ASN A 320 32.06 6.17 -6.16
N ASN A 321 30.75 6.32 -5.98
CA ASN A 321 30.18 7.34 -5.10
C ASN A 321 29.92 6.78 -3.69
N THR A 322 29.85 7.66 -2.70
CA THR A 322 29.38 7.33 -1.35
C THR A 322 28.12 8.14 -1.02
N PHE A 323 27.06 7.42 -0.65
CA PHE A 323 25.80 7.97 -0.16
C PHE A 323 25.66 7.55 1.31
N ASP A 324 25.64 8.51 2.22
CA ASP A 324 25.60 8.25 3.66
C ASP A 324 24.54 9.12 4.34
N SER A 325 23.61 8.49 5.04
CA SER A 325 22.65 9.17 5.92
C SER A 325 21.67 10.10 5.19
N LEU A 326 21.13 9.65 4.05
CA LEU A 326 20.07 10.34 3.31
C LEU A 326 18.68 9.97 3.87
N GLN A 327 17.70 10.85 3.65
CA GLN A 327 16.34 10.69 4.18
C GLN A 327 15.31 10.13 3.17
N ASP A 328 15.72 9.75 1.96
CA ASP A 328 14.91 8.98 1.01
C ASP A 328 15.82 8.10 0.13
N ASP A 329 15.46 7.81 -1.12
CA ASP A 329 16.21 6.90 -1.99
C ASP A 329 17.62 7.43 -2.35
N ASN A 330 18.66 6.60 -2.35
CA ASN A 330 19.98 7.09 -2.77
C ASN A 330 20.06 7.31 -4.28
N VAL A 331 19.56 6.35 -5.07
CA VAL A 331 19.47 6.47 -6.53
C VAL A 331 18.09 6.01 -7.01
N ASN A 332 17.43 6.83 -7.82
CA ASN A 332 16.10 6.61 -8.37
C ASN A 332 16.15 6.73 -9.90
N ILE A 333 15.84 5.65 -10.62
CA ILE A 333 15.76 5.62 -12.09
C ILE A 333 14.31 5.33 -12.48
N ILE A 334 13.58 6.37 -12.90
CA ILE A 334 12.14 6.29 -13.10
C ILE A 334 11.66 6.76 -14.47
N LEU A 335 10.74 6.00 -15.05
CA LEU A 335 9.97 6.43 -16.22
C LEU A 335 8.52 6.69 -15.77
N ARG A 336 8.04 7.91 -15.97
CA ARG A 336 6.63 8.27 -15.73
C ARG A 336 5.81 8.14 -17.01
N GLY A 337 4.50 8.01 -16.88
CA GLY A 337 3.55 8.00 -17.99
C GLY A 337 2.42 9.00 -17.83
N ASN A 338 1.65 9.20 -18.91
CA ASN A 338 0.39 9.94 -18.88
C ASN A 338 -0.79 8.96 -18.97
N THR A 339 -1.91 9.32 -18.36
CA THR A 339 -3.16 8.58 -18.54
C THR A 339 -3.86 8.99 -19.85
N ILE A 340 -4.85 8.22 -20.29
CA ILE A 340 -5.58 8.47 -21.54
C ILE A 340 -6.95 9.09 -21.23
N ASP A 341 -7.25 10.23 -21.85
CA ASP A 341 -8.55 10.89 -21.76
C ASP A 341 -9.56 10.35 -22.77
N ALA A 342 -9.11 10.14 -24.02
CA ALA A 342 -9.99 9.73 -25.12
C ALA A 342 -9.24 8.99 -26.21
N GLN A 343 -9.99 8.25 -27.03
CA GLN A 343 -9.54 7.60 -28.26
C GLN A 343 -10.49 8.00 -29.40
N PRO A 344 -10.28 9.15 -30.07
CA PRO A 344 -11.21 9.65 -31.09
C PRO A 344 -11.28 8.74 -32.33
N CYS A 345 -10.22 8.00 -32.64
CA CYS A 345 -10.20 6.98 -33.67
C CYS A 345 -9.30 5.80 -33.25
N PRO A 346 -9.41 4.61 -33.88
CA PRO A 346 -8.80 3.38 -33.37
C PRO A 346 -7.28 3.47 -33.12
N ASP A 347 -6.56 4.30 -33.86
CA ASP A 347 -5.11 4.50 -33.79
C ASP A 347 -4.68 5.80 -33.09
N THR A 348 -5.60 6.61 -32.57
CA THR A 348 -5.26 7.91 -31.99
C THR A 348 -5.69 8.00 -30.53
N LEU A 349 -4.77 8.47 -29.68
CA LEU A 349 -4.97 8.65 -28.25
C LEU A 349 -4.82 10.11 -27.87
N VAL A 350 -5.72 10.61 -27.03
CA VAL A 350 -5.61 11.92 -26.38
C VAL A 350 -5.23 11.67 -24.92
N LEU A 351 -4.08 12.20 -24.51
CA LEU A 351 -3.53 12.01 -23.17
C LEU A 351 -4.04 13.10 -22.20
N THR A 352 -3.97 12.83 -20.91
CA THR A 352 -4.15 13.86 -19.87
C THR A 352 -2.98 14.85 -19.85
N PRO A 353 -3.20 16.10 -19.42
CA PRO A 353 -2.13 16.98 -18.99
C PRO A 353 -1.28 16.29 -17.93
N GLY A 354 0.04 16.23 -18.11
CA GLY A 354 0.89 15.49 -17.18
C GLY A 354 2.32 15.99 -17.10
N SER A 355 3.09 15.32 -16.22
CA SER A 355 4.49 15.64 -15.96
C SER A 355 5.43 15.27 -17.12
N VAL A 356 5.02 14.32 -17.97
CA VAL A 356 5.75 13.92 -19.17
C VAL A 356 5.27 14.76 -20.36
N ARG A 357 6.24 15.37 -21.05
CA ARG A 357 6.00 16.31 -22.16
C ARG A 357 6.80 15.98 -23.43
N HIS A 358 7.58 14.91 -23.40
CA HIS A 358 8.43 14.50 -24.50
C HIS A 358 7.75 13.37 -25.28
N TYR A 359 7.12 13.72 -26.40
CA TYR A 359 6.62 12.76 -27.39
C TYR A 359 6.97 13.29 -28.77
N ALA A 360 7.53 12.44 -29.62
CA ALA A 360 7.85 12.77 -31.01
C ALA A 360 7.39 11.67 -31.97
N ALA A 361 7.13 12.02 -33.22
CA ALA A 361 6.96 11.02 -34.27
C ALA A 361 8.24 10.17 -34.38
N GLY A 362 8.07 8.86 -34.52
CA GLY A 362 9.14 7.87 -34.45
C GLY A 362 9.38 7.29 -33.06
N ASP A 363 8.84 7.89 -31.98
CA ASP A 363 8.99 7.33 -30.64
C ASP A 363 8.23 6.01 -30.48
N THR A 364 8.79 5.10 -29.68
CA THR A 364 8.08 3.90 -29.23
C THR A 364 7.38 4.22 -27.91
N VAL A 365 6.09 3.93 -27.82
CA VAL A 365 5.28 4.07 -26.60
C VAL A 365 4.67 2.75 -26.20
N ARG A 366 4.42 2.63 -24.91
CA ARG A 366 3.83 1.44 -24.30
C ARG A 366 2.53 1.78 -23.62
N LEU A 367 1.48 1.08 -24.04
CA LEU A 367 0.18 1.12 -23.40
C LEU A 367 0.12 0.04 -22.31
N ALA A 368 0.03 0.47 -21.06
CA ALA A 368 -0.22 -0.39 -19.91
C ALA A 368 -1.66 -0.23 -19.43
N ASP A 369 -2.47 -1.28 -19.60
CA ASP A 369 -3.86 -1.36 -19.16
C ASP A 369 -4.02 -2.57 -18.25
N ILE A 370 -3.92 -2.30 -16.95
CA ILE A 370 -3.86 -3.34 -15.91
C ILE A 370 -5.22 -3.98 -15.70
N GLU A 371 -6.32 -3.24 -15.90
CA GLU A 371 -7.67 -3.79 -15.76
C GLU A 371 -7.93 -4.89 -16.78
N ASN A 372 -7.42 -4.72 -17.99
CA ASN A 372 -7.60 -5.68 -19.08
C ASN A 372 -6.39 -6.62 -19.24
N ASN A 373 -5.46 -6.65 -18.27
CA ASN A 373 -4.22 -7.43 -18.32
C ASN A 373 -3.44 -7.25 -19.66
N ARG A 374 -3.42 -6.02 -20.19
CA ARG A 374 -2.87 -5.69 -21.50
C ARG A 374 -1.64 -4.79 -21.37
N HIS A 375 -0.59 -5.16 -22.10
CA HIS A 375 0.67 -4.44 -22.17
C HIS A 375 1.20 -4.51 -23.60
N SER A 376 1.24 -3.41 -24.33
CA SER A 376 1.56 -3.43 -25.77
C SER A 376 2.32 -2.20 -26.25
N ASP A 377 3.27 -2.42 -27.16
CA ASP A 377 4.11 -1.38 -27.76
C ASP A 377 3.57 -0.90 -29.12
N TYR A 378 3.72 0.40 -29.37
CA TYR A 378 3.30 1.09 -30.59
C TYR A 378 4.37 2.12 -31.00
N THR A 379 4.42 2.46 -32.27
CA THR A 379 5.24 3.58 -32.77
C THR A 379 4.35 4.79 -33.02
N ILE A 380 4.77 5.96 -32.55
CA ILE A 380 4.06 7.22 -32.80
C ILE A 380 4.35 7.66 -34.24
N THR A 381 3.31 7.87 -35.04
CA THR A 381 3.42 8.40 -36.42
C THR A 381 3.22 9.91 -36.47
N ARG A 382 2.44 10.48 -35.53
CA ARG A 382 2.20 11.93 -35.42
C ARG A 382 1.95 12.33 -33.96
N VAL A 383 2.41 13.53 -33.58
CA VAL A 383 2.15 14.15 -32.28
C VAL A 383 1.56 15.54 -32.50
N GLU A 384 0.51 15.87 -31.76
CA GLU A 384 0.01 17.24 -31.64
C GLU A 384 0.04 17.66 -30.17
N THR A 385 0.67 18.80 -29.88
CA THR A 385 0.71 19.38 -28.54
C THR A 385 -0.40 20.43 -28.42
N LEU A 386 -1.30 20.21 -27.48
CA LEU A 386 -2.43 21.08 -27.16
C LEU A 386 -2.11 21.99 -25.96
N PRO A 387 -2.88 23.07 -25.73
CA PRO A 387 -2.74 23.93 -24.56
C PRO A 387 -2.75 23.13 -23.24
N GLY A 388 -1.96 23.58 -22.26
CA GLY A 388 -1.86 22.93 -20.95
C GLY A 388 -0.96 21.68 -20.91
N ALA A 389 -0.07 21.50 -21.89
CA ALA A 389 0.82 20.33 -22.01
C ALA A 389 0.06 19.00 -22.17
N ARG A 390 -1.03 19.05 -22.94
CA ARG A 390 -1.80 17.89 -23.36
C ARG A 390 -1.31 17.43 -24.73
N HIS A 391 -1.32 16.12 -24.99
CA HIS A 391 -0.83 15.57 -26.26
C HIS A 391 -1.86 14.66 -26.92
N THR A 392 -1.97 14.76 -28.24
CA THR A 392 -2.63 13.77 -29.10
C THR A 392 -1.55 12.96 -29.83
N LEU A 393 -1.62 11.65 -29.73
CA LEU A 393 -0.70 10.71 -30.37
C LEU A 393 -1.45 9.89 -31.42
N THR A 394 -0.98 9.90 -32.67
CA THR A 394 -1.40 8.92 -33.68
C THR A 394 -0.36 7.80 -33.71
N LEU A 395 -0.83 6.55 -33.68
CA LEU A 395 -0.02 5.34 -33.61
C LEU A 395 0.09 4.69 -35.00
N ASP A 396 1.04 3.78 -35.15
CA ASP A 396 1.33 3.02 -36.38
C ASP A 396 0.23 2.00 -36.73
N ARG A 397 -0.59 1.63 -35.75
CA ARG A 397 -1.68 0.67 -35.90
C ARG A 397 -2.78 0.90 -34.87
N PRO A 398 -4.02 0.44 -35.13
CA PRO A 398 -5.12 0.53 -34.17
C PRO A 398 -4.81 -0.13 -32.81
N VAL A 399 -5.28 0.51 -31.73
CA VAL A 399 -5.36 -0.09 -30.41
C VAL A 399 -6.60 -0.99 -30.37
N THR A 400 -6.36 -2.30 -30.26
CA THR A 400 -7.42 -3.32 -30.25
C THR A 400 -7.92 -3.60 -28.84
N GLY A 401 -9.25 -3.69 -28.66
CA GLY A 401 -9.90 -3.98 -27.38
C GLY A 401 -10.19 -2.72 -26.54
N LYS A 402 -11.08 -2.84 -25.54
CA LYS A 402 -11.49 -1.71 -24.69
C LYS A 402 -10.29 -1.13 -23.93
N ILE A 403 -10.25 0.19 -23.74
CA ILE A 403 -9.25 0.92 -22.95
C ILE A 403 -9.96 1.55 -21.76
N VAL A 404 -9.33 1.57 -20.59
CA VAL A 404 -9.82 2.31 -19.43
C VAL A 404 -9.34 3.76 -19.48
N PHE A 405 -10.26 4.70 -19.70
CA PHE A 405 -9.93 6.14 -19.70
C PHE A 405 -9.82 6.71 -18.29
N ALA A 406 -9.09 7.81 -18.14
CA ALA A 406 -8.91 8.53 -16.87
C ALA A 406 -10.25 8.95 -16.24
N SER A 407 -11.21 9.40 -17.06
CA SER A 407 -12.55 9.76 -16.62
C SER A 407 -13.36 8.57 -16.05
N ALA A 408 -13.03 7.34 -16.43
CA ALA A 408 -13.73 6.15 -15.95
C ALA A 408 -13.43 5.87 -14.47
N LEU A 409 -12.27 6.29 -13.94
CA LEU A 409 -11.96 6.14 -12.52
C LEU A 409 -12.88 6.98 -11.62
N GLN A 410 -13.27 8.17 -12.08
CA GLN A 410 -14.24 9.02 -11.37
C GLN A 410 -15.65 8.41 -11.38
N GLN A 411 -15.93 7.54 -12.34
CA GLN A 411 -17.25 6.91 -12.55
C GLN A 411 -17.33 5.49 -11.98
N SER A 412 -16.20 4.84 -11.70
CA SER A 412 -16.15 3.49 -11.16
C SER A 412 -14.98 3.27 -10.19
N PRO A 413 -15.24 3.32 -8.87
CA PRO A 413 -14.32 2.82 -7.85
C PRO A 413 -13.88 1.32 -7.93
N LEU A 414 -14.31 0.55 -8.95
CA LEU A 414 -13.83 -0.85 -9.14
C LEU A 414 -12.59 -0.93 -10.03
N LEU A 415 -12.37 0.08 -10.86
CA LEU A 415 -11.17 0.17 -11.68
C LEU A 415 -9.99 0.47 -10.75
N ARG A 416 -8.91 -0.29 -10.88
CA ARG A 416 -7.70 -0.08 -10.07
C ARG A 416 -6.98 1.17 -10.55
N GLN A 417 -6.81 1.33 -11.86
CA GLN A 417 -6.17 2.52 -12.46
C GLN A 417 -6.63 2.72 -13.91
N PRO A 418 -6.39 3.91 -14.51
CA PRO A 418 -6.65 4.07 -15.92
C PRO A 418 -5.53 3.41 -16.74
N ALA A 419 -5.74 3.30 -18.04
CA ALA A 419 -4.65 2.95 -18.93
C ALA A 419 -3.63 4.10 -18.99
N VAL A 420 -2.36 3.72 -19.01
CA VAL A 420 -1.21 4.64 -18.98
C VAL A 420 -0.38 4.42 -20.23
N VAL A 421 0.10 5.52 -20.81
CA VAL A 421 1.08 5.54 -21.90
C VAL A 421 2.45 5.96 -21.34
N HIS A 422 3.44 5.09 -21.52
CA HIS A 422 4.85 5.36 -21.19
C HIS A 422 5.65 5.54 -22.47
N ASN A 423 6.43 6.63 -22.58
CA ASN A 423 7.34 6.81 -23.72
C ASN A 423 8.60 5.95 -23.54
N ARG A 424 8.64 4.80 -24.23
CA ARG A 424 9.72 3.83 -24.13
C ARG A 424 11.01 4.28 -24.78
N SER A 425 10.95 5.21 -25.74
CA SER A 425 12.15 5.86 -26.27
C SER A 425 12.95 6.56 -25.17
N TRP A 426 12.34 6.89 -24.03
CA TRP A 426 12.96 7.56 -22.88
C TRP A 426 13.06 6.67 -21.64
N ALA A 427 12.93 5.35 -21.78
CA ALA A 427 12.91 4.38 -20.66
C ALA A 427 14.26 4.10 -20.01
N PHE A 428 15.29 4.86 -20.35
CA PHE A 428 16.69 4.52 -20.13
C PHE A 428 17.08 3.24 -20.90
N GLY A 429 18.22 3.29 -21.60
CA GLY A 429 18.68 2.19 -22.47
C GLY A 429 19.86 1.42 -21.91
N ASP A 430 20.74 2.15 -21.22
CA ASP A 430 22.01 1.69 -20.65
C ASP A 430 22.27 2.48 -19.36
N VAL A 431 21.96 1.89 -18.22
CA VAL A 431 22.26 2.44 -16.90
C VAL A 431 23.17 1.49 -16.15
N THR A 432 24.31 1.98 -15.68
CA THR A 432 25.24 1.22 -14.84
C THR A 432 25.44 1.93 -13.51
N ILE A 433 25.12 1.24 -12.42
CA ILE A 433 25.34 1.68 -11.04
C ILE A 433 26.38 0.73 -10.42
N ARG A 434 27.63 1.19 -10.26
CA ARG A 434 28.73 0.31 -9.85
C ARG A 434 29.74 0.87 -8.86
N GLY A 435 30.30 0.01 -8.01
CA GLY A 435 31.39 0.43 -7.09
C GLY A 435 30.98 1.45 -6.04
N ASN A 436 29.67 1.69 -5.85
CA ASN A 436 29.17 2.69 -4.90
C ASN A 436 29.03 2.12 -3.49
N LYS A 437 29.01 3.01 -2.49
CA LYS A 437 28.69 2.71 -1.10
C LYS A 437 27.39 3.41 -0.70
N PHE A 438 26.41 2.63 -0.24
CA PHE A 438 25.12 3.10 0.25
C PHE A 438 25.03 2.79 1.74
N LEU A 439 25.10 3.81 2.58
CA LEU A 439 25.31 3.69 4.03
C LEU A 439 24.21 4.41 4.80
N ASN A 440 23.73 3.80 5.89
CA ASN A 440 22.78 4.39 6.83
C ASN A 440 21.58 5.09 6.15
N ASN A 441 20.96 4.42 5.17
CA ASN A 441 19.89 5.07 4.42
C ASN A 441 18.53 4.90 5.10
N ARG A 442 17.73 5.97 5.15
CA ARG A 442 16.36 5.90 5.68
C ARG A 442 15.43 5.07 4.80
N ALA A 443 15.47 5.24 3.48
CA ALA A 443 14.58 4.55 2.54
C ALA A 443 15.36 3.51 1.73
N ARG A 444 15.13 3.41 0.42
CA ARG A 444 15.75 2.39 -0.44
C ARG A 444 17.14 2.81 -0.88
N GLY A 445 18.05 1.87 -1.11
CA GLY A 445 19.34 2.21 -1.73
C GLY A 445 19.13 2.63 -3.19
N VAL A 446 18.77 1.68 -4.03
CA VAL A 446 18.47 1.89 -5.46
C VAL A 446 16.99 1.54 -5.72
N ARG A 447 16.27 2.45 -6.38
CA ARG A 447 14.90 2.24 -6.85
C ARG A 447 14.84 2.27 -8.38
N ILE A 448 14.16 1.29 -8.97
CA ILE A 448 14.12 1.07 -10.43
C ILE A 448 12.68 0.90 -10.89
N THR A 449 12.25 1.77 -11.82
CA THR A 449 11.01 1.59 -12.61
C THR A 449 11.26 1.68 -14.13
N GLY A 450 12.50 1.97 -14.55
CA GLY A 450 12.97 2.01 -15.94
C GLY A 450 13.56 0.68 -16.45
N SER A 451 14.07 0.68 -17.69
CA SER A 451 14.63 -0.51 -18.36
C SER A 451 16.15 -0.44 -18.52
N GLY A 452 16.80 -1.59 -18.72
CA GLY A 452 18.24 -1.65 -19.08
C GLY A 452 19.17 -1.19 -17.96
N VAL A 453 18.85 -1.54 -16.71
CA VAL A 453 19.61 -1.11 -15.53
C VAL A 453 20.48 -2.25 -15.00
N THR A 454 21.76 -1.97 -14.82
CA THR A 454 22.73 -2.86 -14.17
C THR A 454 23.17 -2.27 -12.83
N VAL A 455 22.97 -3.01 -11.75
CA VAL A 455 23.45 -2.69 -10.39
C VAL A 455 24.50 -3.72 -10.00
N GLU A 456 25.77 -3.33 -10.03
CA GLU A 456 26.88 -4.28 -9.86
C GLU A 456 27.98 -3.82 -8.91
N ASN A 457 28.61 -4.74 -8.19
CA ASN A 457 29.80 -4.43 -7.37
C ASN A 457 29.60 -3.28 -6.36
N ASN A 458 28.38 -3.09 -5.84
CA ASN A 458 28.09 -2.05 -4.84
C ASN A 458 28.07 -2.65 -3.42
N THR A 459 28.30 -1.78 -2.44
CA THR A 459 28.13 -2.10 -1.02
C THR A 459 26.93 -1.36 -0.45
N PHE A 460 25.98 -2.08 0.11
CA PHE A 460 24.85 -1.56 0.86
C PHE A 460 24.99 -1.96 2.32
N ASP A 461 24.85 -1.01 3.23
CA ASP A 461 24.87 -1.29 4.65
C ASP A 461 23.91 -0.37 5.43
N LEU A 462 23.15 -0.96 6.35
CA LEU A 462 22.20 -0.27 7.21
C LEU A 462 21.11 0.52 6.47
N SER A 463 20.42 -0.11 5.52
CA SER A 463 19.23 0.49 4.88
C SER A 463 17.94 0.08 5.60
N ALA A 464 17.06 1.04 5.90
CA ALA A 464 15.79 0.77 6.57
C ALA A 464 14.76 0.07 5.69
N PHE A 465 14.85 0.23 4.36
CA PHE A 465 14.01 -0.43 3.35
C PHE A 465 14.89 -1.38 2.50
N PRO A 466 14.39 -1.97 1.40
CA PRO A 466 15.24 -2.77 0.53
C PRO A 466 16.47 -2.00 0.04
N ALA A 467 17.61 -2.68 -0.02
CA ALA A 467 18.81 -2.15 -0.64
C ALA A 467 18.57 -1.86 -2.12
N ILE A 468 17.85 -2.75 -2.79
CA ILE A 468 17.43 -2.60 -4.19
C ILE A 468 15.93 -2.91 -4.29
N LEU A 469 15.16 -1.98 -4.85
CA LEU A 469 13.73 -2.10 -5.06
C LEU A 469 13.40 -1.90 -6.55
N ILE A 470 12.86 -2.95 -7.16
CA ILE A 470 12.20 -2.88 -8.46
C ILE A 470 10.70 -2.87 -8.18
N HIS A 471 10.02 -1.75 -8.46
CA HIS A 471 8.59 -1.71 -8.23
C HIS A 471 7.84 -0.77 -9.17
N SER A 472 6.53 -0.93 -9.24
CA SER A 472 5.64 0.09 -9.82
C SER A 472 4.33 0.13 -9.03
N ILE A 473 3.72 1.31 -9.00
CA ILE A 473 2.51 1.58 -8.23
C ILE A 473 1.33 1.53 -9.19
N ILE A 474 0.34 0.70 -8.88
CA ILE A 474 -0.87 0.56 -9.70
C ILE A 474 -2.11 1.17 -9.05
N ARG A 475 -2.02 1.52 -7.77
CA ARG A 475 -3.02 2.24 -6.98
C ARG A 475 -2.35 2.92 -5.82
N ASP A 476 -2.45 4.23 -5.79
CA ASP A 476 -2.12 5.04 -4.63
C ASP A 476 -3.37 5.79 -4.16
N VAL A 477 -3.52 5.91 -2.84
CA VAL A 477 -4.55 6.72 -2.19
C VAL A 477 -4.10 8.18 -2.02
N LYS A 478 -2.84 8.51 -2.34
CA LYS A 478 -2.23 9.81 -2.05
C LYS A 478 -1.56 10.50 -3.25
N ASP A 479 -1.02 9.78 -4.24
CA ASP A 479 -0.22 10.38 -5.33
C ASP A 479 -0.50 9.78 -6.74
N ASP A 480 -0.60 10.64 -7.77
CA ASP A 480 -0.77 10.26 -9.19
C ASP A 480 0.56 9.76 -9.84
N GLU A 481 1.28 8.83 -9.19
CA GLU A 481 2.55 8.29 -9.71
C GLU A 481 2.36 7.09 -10.66
N TYR A 482 2.07 7.35 -11.94
CA TYR A 482 1.96 6.31 -12.97
C TYR A 482 3.33 5.90 -13.55
N ASN A 483 4.13 5.17 -12.77
CA ASN A 483 5.46 4.71 -13.18
C ASN A 483 5.40 3.48 -14.12
N ALA A 484 6.41 3.35 -14.99
CA ALA A 484 6.55 2.18 -15.86
C ALA A 484 6.98 0.93 -15.09
N PHE A 485 6.94 -0.22 -15.76
CA PHE A 485 7.45 -1.48 -15.23
C PHE A 485 8.86 -1.75 -15.75
N ALA A 486 9.73 -2.20 -14.86
CA ALA A 486 11.13 -2.44 -15.18
C ALA A 486 11.32 -3.70 -16.04
N GLU A 487 12.28 -3.63 -16.96
CA GLU A 487 12.67 -4.74 -17.83
C GLU A 487 14.18 -4.75 -18.07
N ARG A 488 14.77 -5.92 -18.31
CA ARG A 488 16.21 -6.09 -18.58
C ARG A 488 17.05 -5.50 -17.45
N VAL A 489 16.84 -5.99 -16.23
CA VAL A 489 17.55 -5.53 -15.04
C VAL A 489 18.54 -6.60 -14.58
N ILE A 490 19.79 -6.21 -14.35
CA ILE A 490 20.85 -7.07 -13.85
C ILE A 490 21.29 -6.57 -12.48
N ILE A 491 21.23 -7.43 -11.47
CA ILE A 491 21.72 -7.16 -10.12
C ILE A 491 22.79 -8.20 -9.81
N ARG A 492 24.07 -7.80 -9.80
CA ARG A 492 25.15 -8.77 -9.62
C ARG A 492 26.29 -8.35 -8.71
N ASP A 493 26.91 -9.32 -8.05
CA ASP A 493 28.14 -9.12 -7.29
C ASP A 493 28.06 -8.00 -6.24
N ASN A 494 26.87 -7.70 -5.71
CA ASN A 494 26.68 -6.70 -4.68
C ASN A 494 26.86 -7.32 -3.29
N ILE A 495 27.39 -6.52 -2.36
CA ILE A 495 27.46 -6.85 -0.93
C ILE A 495 26.36 -6.06 -0.21
N ILE A 496 25.37 -6.77 0.33
CA ILE A 496 24.23 -6.17 1.01
C ILE A 496 24.23 -6.63 2.46
N LYS A 497 24.35 -5.69 3.39
CA LYS A 497 24.39 -5.95 4.83
C LYS A 497 23.26 -5.22 5.53
N ARG A 498 22.55 -5.92 6.42
CA ARG A 498 21.60 -5.29 7.36
C ARG A 498 20.56 -4.40 6.67
N ALA A 499 20.08 -4.81 5.50
CA ALA A 499 18.99 -4.16 4.77
C ALA A 499 17.63 -4.55 5.36
N ILE A 500 16.61 -3.70 5.19
CA ILE A 500 15.32 -3.79 5.89
C ILE A 500 15.54 -3.84 7.41
N ASN A 501 16.18 -2.83 7.99
CA ASN A 501 16.43 -2.79 9.44
C ASN A 501 15.45 -1.93 10.23
N ASN A 502 14.30 -1.58 9.65
CA ASN A 502 13.32 -0.65 10.22
C ASN A 502 12.39 -1.20 11.33
N GLY A 503 12.78 -2.24 12.06
CA GLY A 503 11.99 -2.75 13.19
C GLY A 503 10.70 -3.49 12.81
N GLY A 504 10.60 -4.02 11.58
CA GLY A 504 9.50 -4.90 11.13
C GLY A 504 8.38 -4.17 10.40
N ALA A 505 8.60 -2.89 10.13
CA ALA A 505 7.56 -1.95 9.78
C ALA A 505 7.40 -1.82 8.25
N SER A 506 8.44 -2.14 7.47
CA SER A 506 8.34 -2.23 6.00
C SER A 506 7.49 -3.44 5.60
N GLY A 507 6.60 -3.23 4.62
CA GLY A 507 5.83 -4.29 3.98
C GLY A 507 6.57 -5.08 2.89
N ASN A 508 7.74 -4.60 2.43
CA ASN A 508 8.49 -5.20 1.32
C ASN A 508 8.99 -6.60 1.67
N GLY A 509 9.21 -7.46 0.68
CA GLY A 509 9.50 -8.87 0.90
C GLY A 509 10.94 -9.22 1.25
N GLY A 510 11.95 -8.46 0.82
CA GLY A 510 13.36 -8.84 0.98
C GLY A 510 14.39 -7.75 0.66
N ALA A 511 15.67 -8.00 0.98
CA ALA A 511 16.73 -7.00 0.79
C ALA A 511 16.89 -6.55 -0.67
N ILE A 512 16.68 -7.47 -1.61
CA ILE A 512 16.32 -7.18 -2.99
C ILE A 512 14.83 -7.52 -3.14
N THR A 513 14.01 -6.54 -3.51
CA THR A 513 12.55 -6.73 -3.69
C THR A 513 12.14 -6.39 -5.12
N ILE A 514 11.32 -7.26 -5.73
CA ILE A 514 10.56 -7.00 -6.95
C ILE A 514 9.08 -7.12 -6.62
N GLU A 515 8.30 -6.06 -6.75
CA GLU A 515 6.86 -6.11 -6.44
C GLU A 515 6.03 -5.08 -7.21
N VAL A 516 4.75 -5.40 -7.41
CA VAL A 516 3.74 -4.40 -7.79
C VAL A 516 3.09 -3.88 -6.51
N LEU A 517 3.15 -2.57 -6.29
CA LEU A 517 2.51 -1.94 -5.15
C LEU A 517 1.07 -1.54 -5.48
N ASP A 518 0.14 -2.06 -4.70
CA ASP A 518 -1.28 -1.72 -4.73
C ASP A 518 -1.75 -1.42 -3.31
N ALA A 519 -2.29 -0.22 -3.08
CA ALA A 519 -2.81 0.21 -1.77
C ALA A 519 -3.84 -0.79 -1.18
N TYR A 520 -4.56 -1.53 -2.03
CA TYR A 520 -5.56 -2.52 -1.62
C TYR A 520 -5.07 -3.97 -1.76
N ARG A 521 -3.80 -4.17 -2.14
CA ARG A 521 -3.14 -5.49 -2.29
C ARG A 521 -3.89 -6.48 -3.20
N ASN A 522 -4.46 -5.98 -4.28
CA ASN A 522 -5.30 -6.73 -5.22
C ASN A 522 -4.70 -6.68 -6.64
N VAL A 523 -3.43 -7.11 -6.76
CA VAL A 523 -2.75 -7.28 -8.05
C VAL A 523 -3.34 -8.52 -8.75
N PRO A 524 -3.74 -8.45 -10.03
CA PRO A 524 -4.25 -9.61 -10.76
C PRO A 524 -3.21 -10.75 -10.83
N ARG A 525 -3.64 -11.99 -10.59
CA ARG A 525 -2.82 -13.18 -10.89
C ARG A 525 -2.64 -13.32 -12.40
N GLY A 526 -1.48 -13.82 -12.83
CA GLY A 526 -1.16 -13.94 -14.26
C GLY A 526 -0.79 -12.62 -14.95
N PHE A 527 -0.68 -11.54 -14.19
CA PHE A 527 -0.12 -10.27 -14.67
C PHE A 527 1.38 -10.24 -14.37
N TYR A 528 2.21 -10.28 -15.41
CA TYR A 528 3.67 -10.29 -15.32
C TYR A 528 4.29 -9.08 -16.02
N PRO A 529 4.17 -7.88 -15.43
CA PRO A 529 4.62 -6.66 -16.07
C PRO A 529 6.14 -6.46 -15.97
N PHE A 530 6.82 -7.08 -14.99
CA PHE A 530 8.27 -7.07 -14.89
C PHE A 530 8.87 -8.20 -15.74
N ARG A 531 9.95 -7.90 -16.48
CA ARG A 531 10.54 -8.87 -17.42
C ARG A 531 12.05 -8.91 -17.39
N ASP A 532 12.60 -10.10 -17.63
CA ASP A 532 14.04 -10.31 -17.89
C ASP A 532 14.92 -9.73 -16.78
N ILE A 533 14.77 -10.26 -15.57
CA ILE A 533 15.49 -9.79 -14.39
C ILE A 533 16.45 -10.88 -13.92
N ALA A 534 17.72 -10.52 -13.75
CA ALA A 534 18.77 -11.41 -13.26
C ALA A 534 19.35 -10.92 -11.93
N ILE A 535 19.40 -11.80 -10.93
CA ILE A 535 19.98 -11.54 -9.60
C ILE A 535 21.07 -12.59 -9.36
N THR A 536 22.33 -12.22 -9.56
CA THR A 536 23.44 -13.20 -9.63
C THR A 536 24.64 -12.85 -8.74
N GLY A 537 25.27 -13.82 -8.08
CA GLY A 537 26.54 -13.58 -7.36
C GLY A 537 26.49 -12.62 -6.16
N ASN A 538 25.30 -12.25 -5.67
CA ASN A 538 25.19 -11.27 -4.57
C ASN A 538 25.44 -11.92 -3.21
N ARG A 539 26.11 -11.19 -2.31
CA ARG A 539 26.30 -11.59 -0.90
C ARG A 539 25.38 -10.75 -0.01
N ILE A 540 24.39 -11.40 0.59
CA ILE A 540 23.34 -10.76 1.40
C ILE A 540 23.45 -11.25 2.84
N GLU A 541 23.71 -10.36 3.79
CA GLU A 541 24.00 -10.69 5.18
C GLU A 541 23.06 -9.99 6.15
N ASN A 542 22.49 -10.77 7.05
CA ASN A 542 21.60 -10.29 8.11
C ASN A 542 20.44 -9.41 7.61
N PRO A 543 19.76 -9.72 6.48
CA PRO A 543 18.62 -8.93 6.07
C PRO A 543 17.46 -9.10 7.05
N GLY A 544 16.65 -8.04 7.23
CA GLY A 544 15.50 -8.08 8.12
C GLY A 544 14.42 -9.07 7.68
N ARG A 545 14.29 -9.34 6.38
CA ARG A 545 13.38 -10.35 5.79
C ARG A 545 14.18 -11.30 4.89
N ALA A 546 13.56 -11.87 3.86
CA ALA A 546 14.27 -12.65 2.86
C ALA A 546 15.45 -11.87 2.27
N GLY A 547 16.46 -12.58 1.78
CA GLY A 547 17.51 -11.95 0.99
C GLY A 547 16.95 -11.42 -0.34
N ILE A 548 16.11 -12.22 -0.99
CA ILE A 548 15.48 -11.89 -2.27
C ILE A 548 13.98 -12.19 -2.18
N ALA A 549 13.15 -11.24 -2.61
CA ALA A 549 11.71 -11.43 -2.76
C ALA A 549 11.24 -10.91 -4.12
N ALA A 550 10.47 -11.71 -4.86
CA ALA A 550 9.97 -11.31 -6.17
C ALA A 550 8.52 -11.70 -6.40
N THR A 551 7.74 -10.77 -6.98
CA THR A 551 6.38 -11.01 -7.44
C THR A 551 6.12 -10.48 -8.85
N ASN A 552 5.22 -11.14 -9.59
CA ASN A 552 4.70 -10.67 -10.88
C ASN A 552 5.80 -10.47 -11.94
N VAL A 553 6.76 -11.39 -12.01
CA VAL A 553 7.90 -11.34 -12.94
C VAL A 553 7.84 -12.49 -13.94
N ASN A 554 8.12 -12.21 -15.21
CA ASN A 554 8.37 -13.21 -16.24
C ASN A 554 9.86 -13.17 -16.64
N GLY A 555 10.54 -14.32 -16.66
CA GLY A 555 11.95 -14.39 -17.03
C GLY A 555 12.87 -13.94 -15.89
N LEU A 556 12.72 -14.58 -14.72
CA LEU A 556 13.50 -14.27 -13.52
C LEU A 556 14.64 -15.29 -13.33
N VAL A 557 15.88 -14.83 -13.24
CA VAL A 557 17.07 -15.64 -12.96
C VAL A 557 17.63 -15.27 -11.59
N ILE A 558 17.80 -16.26 -10.71
CA ILE A 558 18.40 -16.08 -9.38
C ILE A 558 19.50 -17.13 -9.21
N GLU A 559 20.77 -16.73 -9.28
CA GLU A 559 21.90 -17.66 -9.33
C GLU A 559 23.10 -17.26 -8.48
N ASP A 560 23.81 -18.24 -7.94
CA ASP A 560 25.10 -18.03 -7.27
C ASP A 560 25.07 -17.00 -6.11
N ASN A 561 23.90 -16.74 -5.52
CA ASN A 561 23.79 -15.79 -4.41
C ASN A 561 24.10 -16.48 -3.07
N ILE A 562 24.77 -15.76 -2.17
CA ILE A 562 25.06 -16.19 -0.80
C ILE A 562 24.20 -15.36 0.16
N ILE A 563 23.25 -16.00 0.83
CA ILE A 563 22.34 -15.36 1.79
C ILE A 563 22.65 -15.92 3.18
N THR A 564 23.13 -15.06 4.09
CA THR A 564 23.50 -15.44 5.46
C THR A 564 22.57 -14.77 6.47
N ASN A 565 22.02 -15.57 7.38
CA ASN A 565 21.14 -15.13 8.47
C ASN A 565 19.94 -14.27 7.99
N PRO A 566 19.11 -14.74 7.03
CA PRO A 566 17.93 -13.99 6.63
C PRO A 566 16.92 -13.83 7.77
N ASN A 567 15.95 -12.95 7.61
CA ASN A 567 14.81 -12.78 8.53
C ASN A 567 15.19 -12.31 9.94
N ARG A 568 16.09 -11.33 10.06
CA ARG A 568 16.46 -10.74 11.37
C ARG A 568 15.29 -10.02 12.06
N LEU A 569 14.25 -9.64 11.31
CA LEU A 569 13.00 -9.10 11.84
C LEU A 569 11.92 -10.18 11.78
N ARG A 570 11.41 -10.59 12.95
CA ARG A 570 10.38 -11.62 13.04
C ARG A 570 9.05 -11.11 12.48
N SER A 571 8.44 -11.88 11.60
CA SER A 571 7.11 -11.61 11.05
C SER A 571 6.44 -12.93 10.63
N PRO A 572 5.11 -13.08 10.76
CA PRO A 572 4.44 -14.32 10.36
C PRO A 572 4.30 -14.48 8.83
N ARG A 573 4.67 -13.45 8.05
CA ARG A 573 4.57 -13.51 6.57
C ARG A 573 5.53 -14.57 6.01
N PRO A 574 5.17 -15.32 4.96
CA PRO A 574 6.06 -16.28 4.31
C PRO A 574 7.39 -15.66 3.84
N SER A 575 7.36 -14.42 3.34
CA SER A 575 8.57 -13.67 2.95
C SER A 575 9.53 -13.35 4.11
N ALA A 576 9.07 -13.47 5.36
CA ALA A 576 9.89 -13.33 6.56
C ALA A 576 10.31 -14.69 7.17
N ARG A 577 10.12 -15.77 6.41
CA ARG A 577 10.50 -17.14 6.80
C ARG A 577 11.18 -17.90 5.66
N ALA A 578 11.66 -17.19 4.64
CA ALA A 578 12.37 -17.77 3.49
C ALA A 578 13.73 -17.09 3.30
N GLY A 579 14.68 -17.78 2.67
CA GLY A 579 15.89 -17.15 2.13
C GLY A 579 15.58 -16.37 0.85
N ILE A 580 14.86 -17.02 -0.06
CA ILE A 580 14.35 -16.49 -1.33
C ILE A 580 12.83 -16.72 -1.35
N TYR A 581 12.04 -15.66 -1.55
CA TYR A 581 10.58 -15.72 -1.62
C TYR A 581 10.08 -15.38 -3.02
N LEU A 582 9.24 -16.24 -3.60
CA LEU A 582 8.69 -16.08 -4.93
C LEU A 582 7.17 -16.26 -4.91
N ASN A 583 6.45 -15.31 -5.52
CA ASN A 583 4.99 -15.37 -5.66
C ASN A 583 4.56 -14.90 -7.06
N ASP A 584 3.67 -15.63 -7.74
CA ASP A 584 3.22 -15.31 -9.10
C ASP A 584 4.39 -14.92 -10.04
N VAL A 585 5.34 -15.84 -10.21
CA VAL A 585 6.48 -15.70 -11.15
C VAL A 585 6.39 -16.74 -12.26
N GLU A 586 6.80 -16.36 -13.47
CA GLU A 586 6.80 -17.20 -14.67
C GLU A 586 8.22 -17.29 -15.27
N ASN A 587 8.55 -18.41 -15.92
CA ASN A 587 9.88 -18.65 -16.53
C ASN A 587 11.04 -18.34 -15.57
N VAL A 588 10.99 -18.93 -14.38
CA VAL A 588 11.94 -18.66 -13.29
C VAL A 588 13.00 -19.75 -13.16
N ARG A 589 14.28 -19.34 -13.13
CA ARG A 589 15.45 -20.20 -12.87
C ARG A 589 16.08 -19.83 -11.53
N VAL A 590 16.25 -20.81 -10.65
CA VAL A 590 16.84 -20.64 -9.32
C VAL A 590 17.87 -21.72 -9.10
N GLU A 591 19.16 -21.39 -9.23
CA GLU A 591 20.26 -22.36 -9.26
C GLU A 591 21.43 -21.91 -8.37
N ASN A 592 22.16 -22.84 -7.76
CA ASN A 592 23.41 -22.57 -7.04
C ASN A 592 23.37 -21.50 -5.93
N ASN A 593 22.20 -21.17 -5.39
CA ASN A 593 22.07 -20.23 -4.28
C ASN A 593 22.36 -20.93 -2.94
N ARG A 594 23.19 -20.30 -2.10
CA ARG A 594 23.50 -20.79 -0.76
C ARG A 594 22.79 -19.93 0.29
N VAL A 595 21.87 -20.54 1.05
CA VAL A 595 21.21 -19.90 2.19
C VAL A 595 21.67 -20.58 3.48
N THR A 596 22.24 -19.81 4.41
CA THR A 596 22.78 -20.33 5.69
C THR A 596 22.33 -19.48 6.88
N GLY A 597 22.33 -20.07 8.07
CA GLY A 597 21.91 -19.43 9.31
C GLY A 597 20.52 -19.85 9.75
N ASP A 598 19.99 -19.16 10.75
CA ASP A 598 18.74 -19.54 11.43
C ASP A 598 17.59 -18.64 10.94
N GLY A 599 16.33 -18.99 11.20
CA GLY A 599 15.20 -18.07 10.97
C GLY A 599 14.56 -18.11 9.57
N PHE A 600 14.80 -19.17 8.80
CA PHE A 600 13.99 -19.49 7.63
C PHE A 600 13.51 -20.95 7.72
N ASP A 601 12.34 -21.24 7.18
CA ASP A 601 11.80 -22.61 7.09
C ASP A 601 12.30 -23.31 5.82
N ALA A 602 12.51 -22.53 4.76
CA ALA A 602 12.97 -23.03 3.46
C ALA A 602 13.99 -22.05 2.82
N PRO A 603 15.09 -22.55 2.22
CA PRO A 603 16.01 -21.71 1.46
C PRO A 603 15.31 -20.93 0.34
N VAL A 604 14.39 -21.62 -0.35
CA VAL A 604 13.54 -21.05 -1.39
C VAL A 604 12.10 -21.42 -1.08
N TYR A 605 11.22 -20.43 -0.99
CA TYR A 605 9.78 -20.63 -0.86
C TYR A 605 9.09 -20.09 -2.11
N ARG A 606 8.37 -20.97 -2.80
CA ARG A 606 7.48 -20.62 -3.92
C ARG A 606 6.05 -20.76 -3.44
N GLU A 607 5.29 -19.68 -3.47
CA GLU A 607 3.89 -19.73 -3.10
C GLU A 607 3.12 -20.60 -4.11
N PRO A 608 2.39 -21.65 -3.66
CA PRO A 608 1.68 -22.54 -4.58
C PRO A 608 0.65 -21.76 -5.40
N LEU A 609 0.63 -22.01 -6.71
CA LEU A 609 -0.48 -21.58 -7.56
C LEU A 609 -1.72 -22.41 -7.15
N PRO A 610 -2.85 -21.78 -6.76
CA PRO A 610 -4.12 -22.47 -6.69
C PRO A 610 -4.41 -23.09 -8.07
N PRO A 611 -5.09 -24.24 -8.15
CA PRO A 611 -5.44 -24.84 -9.43
C PRO A 611 -6.19 -23.81 -10.28
N LEU A 612 -5.67 -23.56 -11.49
CA LEU A 612 -6.39 -22.82 -12.52
C LEU A 612 -7.73 -23.53 -12.76
N PRO A 613 -8.86 -22.81 -12.88
CA PRO A 613 -10.05 -23.42 -13.45
C PRO A 613 -9.67 -23.95 -14.83
N ALA A 614 -9.89 -25.24 -15.06
CA ALA A 614 -9.47 -25.93 -16.27
C ALA A 614 -9.98 -25.19 -17.51
N ALA A 615 -9.07 -24.89 -18.44
CA ALA A 615 -9.42 -24.39 -19.76
C ALA A 615 -10.12 -25.51 -20.54
N GLY A 616 -11.41 -25.35 -20.78
CA GLY A 616 -12.19 -26.21 -21.67
C GLY A 616 -13.58 -25.61 -21.82
N GLY A 617 -14.19 -25.50 -22.99
CA GLY A 617 -13.79 -25.72 -24.36
C GLY A 617 -14.86 -25.00 -25.20
N ALA A 618 -14.56 -24.65 -26.44
CA ALA A 618 -15.56 -24.08 -27.33
C ALA A 618 -16.71 -25.08 -27.53
N THR A 619 -17.92 -24.76 -27.06
CA THR A 619 -19.14 -25.43 -27.50
C THR A 619 -20.23 -24.41 -27.76
N THR A 620 -20.79 -24.58 -28.95
CA THR A 620 -21.88 -23.88 -29.62
C THR A 620 -23.06 -23.51 -28.73
N ALA A 621 -23.62 -22.34 -29.03
CA ALA A 621 -24.87 -21.84 -28.49
C ALA A 621 -26.03 -22.82 -28.68
N THR A 622 -26.63 -23.25 -27.56
CA THR A 622 -28.05 -23.65 -27.48
C THR A 622 -28.57 -23.35 -26.07
N THR A 623 -29.61 -22.52 -26.03
CA THR A 623 -30.68 -22.27 -25.04
C THR A 623 -30.43 -22.58 -23.55
N PRO A 624 -30.65 -21.63 -22.62
CA PRO A 624 -30.46 -21.86 -21.19
C PRO A 624 -31.63 -22.66 -20.60
N ALA A 625 -31.35 -23.88 -20.15
CA ALA A 625 -32.11 -24.52 -19.09
C ALA A 625 -31.45 -24.15 -17.75
N THR A 626 -32.24 -23.61 -16.82
CA THR A 626 -31.84 -23.19 -15.48
C THR A 626 -31.29 -24.34 -14.64
N PRO A 627 -30.17 -24.12 -13.93
CA PRO A 627 -29.91 -24.79 -12.66
C PRO A 627 -29.86 -23.75 -11.53
N ALA A 628 -30.50 -24.07 -10.40
CA ALA A 628 -30.32 -23.33 -9.15
C ALA A 628 -28.83 -23.31 -8.76
N GLU A 629 -28.18 -22.15 -8.93
CA GLU A 629 -26.79 -21.93 -8.54
C GLU A 629 -26.69 -21.93 -7.00
N PHE A 630 -26.01 -22.95 -6.46
CA PHE A 630 -25.60 -22.97 -5.06
C PHE A 630 -24.40 -22.03 -4.88
N ILE A 631 -24.49 -21.06 -3.96
CA ILE A 631 -23.45 -20.07 -3.70
C ILE A 631 -22.32 -20.71 -2.86
N PRO A 632 -21.01 -20.37 -3.07
CA PRO A 632 -19.89 -21.05 -2.44
C PRO A 632 -19.97 -21.07 -0.90
N THR A 633 -19.71 -22.25 -0.36
CA THR A 633 -19.67 -22.56 1.07
C THR A 633 -18.68 -21.67 1.80
N LEU A 634 -19.14 -20.88 2.76
CA LEU A 634 -18.23 -20.20 3.67
C LEU A 634 -17.68 -21.20 4.68
N ARG A 635 -16.36 -21.44 4.69
CA ARG A 635 -15.68 -22.37 5.59
C ARG A 635 -14.79 -21.62 6.59
N TYR A 636 -15.09 -21.75 7.86
CA TYR A 636 -14.24 -21.24 8.95
C TYR A 636 -13.64 -22.39 9.75
N ASP A 637 -12.30 -22.47 9.82
CA ASP A 637 -11.56 -23.53 10.52
C ASP A 637 -10.84 -22.98 11.77
N LEU A 638 -11.28 -23.42 12.95
CA LEU A 638 -10.72 -23.00 14.24
C LEU A 638 -9.25 -23.41 14.41
N VAL A 639 -8.83 -24.51 13.77
CA VAL A 639 -7.46 -25.03 13.86
C VAL A 639 -6.46 -24.04 13.30
N ASN A 640 -6.88 -23.17 12.38
CA ASN A 640 -6.03 -22.20 11.68
C ASN A 640 -6.40 -20.74 11.97
N ALA A 641 -7.35 -20.49 12.87
CA ALA A 641 -7.86 -19.16 13.18
C ALA A 641 -6.86 -18.30 13.97
N SER A 642 -6.85 -16.98 13.71
CA SER A 642 -6.00 -16.03 14.43
C SER A 642 -6.49 -15.82 15.87
N ALA A 643 -5.60 -15.50 16.81
CA ALA A 643 -5.94 -15.32 18.22
C ALA A 643 -6.99 -14.21 18.49
N SER A 644 -7.20 -13.28 17.55
CA SER A 644 -8.19 -12.20 17.65
C SER A 644 -9.64 -12.63 17.39
N SER A 645 -9.85 -13.81 16.80
CA SER A 645 -11.17 -14.36 16.43
C SER A 645 -11.78 -15.27 17.52
N LEU A 646 -11.14 -15.34 18.70
CA LEU A 646 -11.45 -16.29 19.76
C LEU A 646 -11.75 -15.53 21.05
N LYS A 647 -12.93 -15.72 21.64
CA LYS A 647 -13.19 -15.35 23.03
C LYS A 647 -13.17 -16.61 23.89
N GLN A 648 -12.19 -16.69 24.77
CA GLN A 648 -12.10 -17.71 25.80
C GLN A 648 -12.81 -17.24 27.06
N THR A 649 -13.42 -18.18 27.75
CA THR A 649 -14.27 -17.94 28.91
C THR A 649 -14.13 -19.17 29.80
N GLY A 650 -13.70 -18.96 31.04
CA GLY A 650 -13.18 -20.03 31.88
C GLY A 650 -11.66 -20.15 31.79
N ALA A 651 -11.11 -21.29 32.24
CA ALA A 651 -9.67 -21.56 32.19
C ALA A 651 -9.16 -21.68 30.73
N PRO A 652 -7.89 -21.35 30.46
CA PRO A 652 -7.36 -21.33 29.10
C PRO A 652 -7.28 -22.73 28.49
N TRP A 653 -7.67 -22.84 27.23
CA TRP A 653 -7.48 -24.06 26.43
C TRP A 653 -6.02 -24.21 26.03
N THR A 654 -5.50 -25.44 25.98
CA THR A 654 -4.13 -25.72 25.53
C THR A 654 -4.12 -26.17 24.07
N ARG A 655 -3.07 -25.84 23.32
CA ARG A 655 -2.93 -26.18 21.89
C ARG A 655 -1.69 -27.01 21.64
N GLU A 656 -1.86 -28.19 21.05
CA GLU A 656 -0.76 -29.11 20.71
C GLU A 656 -1.04 -29.81 19.38
N ALA A 657 -0.05 -29.82 18.48
CA ALA A 657 -0.08 -30.56 17.21
C ALA A 657 -1.37 -30.38 16.36
N GLY A 658 -1.89 -29.16 16.27
CA GLY A 658 -3.10 -28.85 15.49
C GLY A 658 -4.42 -29.22 16.16
N ALA A 659 -4.42 -29.59 17.44
CA ALA A 659 -5.62 -29.83 18.24
C ALA A 659 -5.69 -28.86 19.43
N PHE A 660 -6.91 -28.63 19.95
CA PHE A 660 -7.13 -27.87 21.19
C PHE A 660 -7.74 -28.75 22.27
N THR A 661 -7.25 -28.62 23.49
CA THR A 661 -7.74 -29.37 24.66
C THR A 661 -8.41 -28.41 25.63
N SER A 662 -9.66 -28.72 25.99
CA SER A 662 -10.42 -27.94 26.97
C SER A 662 -10.10 -28.34 28.41
N PRO A 663 -10.11 -27.40 29.36
CA PRO A 663 -10.28 -27.73 30.77
C PRO A 663 -11.71 -28.23 31.04
N PRO A 664 -11.96 -28.90 32.19
CA PRO A 664 -13.33 -29.14 32.67
C PRO A 664 -14.14 -27.84 32.65
N ASP A 665 -15.35 -27.88 32.10
CA ASP A 665 -16.27 -26.74 31.90
C ASP A 665 -15.75 -25.64 30.95
N GLY A 666 -14.70 -25.94 30.18
CA GLY A 666 -14.15 -25.04 29.17
C GLY A 666 -15.05 -24.92 27.93
N PHE A 667 -15.21 -23.69 27.45
CA PHE A 667 -15.81 -23.40 26.15
C PHE A 667 -14.99 -22.34 25.43
N GLN A 668 -14.90 -22.47 24.11
CA GLN A 668 -14.18 -21.55 23.25
C GLN A 668 -15.17 -20.97 22.25
N LEU A 669 -15.48 -19.68 22.36
CA LEU A 669 -16.38 -19.01 21.43
C LEU A 669 -15.59 -18.46 20.26
N SER A 670 -16.00 -18.82 19.05
CA SER A 670 -15.50 -18.18 17.84
C SER A 670 -16.31 -16.93 17.56
N TYR A 671 -15.61 -15.87 17.17
CA TYR A 671 -16.14 -14.73 16.44
C TYR A 671 -15.69 -14.84 14.99
N PRO A 672 -16.44 -15.53 14.14
CA PRO A 672 -16.19 -15.49 12.72
C PRO A 672 -16.98 -14.30 12.20
N ASP A 673 -16.32 -13.16 11.97
CA ASP A 673 -16.93 -11.87 11.60
C ASP A 673 -18.23 -12.01 10.76
N GLN A 674 -19.35 -11.94 11.49
CA GLN A 674 -20.65 -11.40 11.05
C GLN A 674 -21.48 -12.15 9.98
N TYR A 675 -21.85 -13.43 10.21
CA TYR A 675 -22.79 -14.19 9.34
C TYR A 675 -24.28 -14.05 9.70
N SER A 676 -24.80 -12.84 9.88
CA SER A 676 -26.26 -12.70 9.99
C SER A 676 -26.98 -13.04 8.67
N ALA A 677 -26.30 -12.85 7.53
CA ALA A 677 -26.80 -13.08 6.17
C ALA A 677 -27.33 -14.50 5.90
N LEU A 678 -26.87 -15.51 6.64
CA LEU A 678 -27.09 -16.92 6.33
C LEU A 678 -28.15 -17.50 7.27
N LYS A 679 -29.41 -17.54 6.81
CA LYS A 679 -30.49 -18.21 7.53
C LYS A 679 -30.24 -19.71 7.69
N THR A 680 -29.38 -20.33 6.88
CA THR A 680 -29.04 -21.77 6.95
C THR A 680 -27.52 -21.98 7.00
N PHE A 681 -27.05 -22.80 7.94
CA PHE A 681 -25.64 -23.16 8.12
C PHE A 681 -25.49 -24.50 8.85
N THR A 682 -24.29 -25.07 8.78
CA THR A 682 -23.90 -26.34 9.40
C THR A 682 -22.65 -26.14 10.24
N LEU A 683 -22.69 -26.57 11.50
CA LEU A 683 -21.54 -26.65 12.40
C LEU A 683 -21.01 -28.06 12.41
N ASN A 684 -19.70 -28.22 12.30
CA ASN A 684 -19.02 -29.49 12.32
C ASN A 684 -17.92 -29.45 13.39
N ALA A 685 -17.87 -30.47 14.25
CA ALA A 685 -16.76 -30.67 15.17
C ALA A 685 -16.35 -32.14 15.20
N THR A 686 -15.04 -32.38 15.26
CA THR A 686 -14.47 -33.71 15.54
C THR A 686 -13.67 -33.62 16.83
N PHE A 687 -14.01 -34.48 17.79
CA PHE A 687 -13.40 -34.45 19.12
C PHE A 687 -13.29 -35.84 19.77
N LEU A 688 -12.35 -35.92 20.71
CA LEU A 688 -12.12 -37.05 21.60
C LEU A 688 -12.30 -36.58 23.03
N ILE A 689 -12.97 -37.36 23.87
CA ILE A 689 -13.16 -37.06 25.30
C ILE A 689 -12.16 -37.90 26.09
N SER A 690 -11.26 -37.24 26.82
CA SER A 690 -10.22 -37.89 27.63
C SER A 690 -10.44 -37.59 29.11
N GLY A 691 -10.58 -38.63 29.92
CA GLY A 691 -10.81 -38.51 31.36
C GLY A 691 -12.29 -38.62 31.71
N ALA A 692 -12.72 -39.83 32.06
CA ALA A 692 -13.93 -40.01 32.83
C ALA A 692 -13.65 -39.50 34.26
N SER A 693 -14.41 -38.54 34.77
CA SER A 693 -14.47 -38.37 36.22
C SER A 693 -15.01 -39.67 36.83
N ALA A 694 -14.60 -39.99 38.06
CA ALA A 694 -15.04 -41.18 38.78
C ALA A 694 -16.57 -41.24 38.99
N ASP A 695 -17.24 -40.12 38.76
CA ASP A 695 -18.66 -39.83 38.86
C ASP A 695 -19.41 -39.93 37.50
N GLY A 696 -18.69 -40.33 36.43
CA GLY A 696 -19.27 -40.83 35.18
C GLY A 696 -19.92 -39.80 34.27
N GLY A 697 -19.73 -38.49 34.47
CA GLY A 697 -20.58 -37.43 33.91
C GLY A 697 -20.06 -36.59 32.74
N GLY A 698 -18.88 -36.89 32.19
CA GLY A 698 -18.23 -36.01 31.21
C GLY A 698 -18.90 -35.99 29.82
N GLY A 699 -19.15 -34.79 29.28
CA GLY A 699 -19.71 -34.62 27.93
C GLY A 699 -19.01 -33.52 27.12
N ALA A 700 -18.99 -33.66 25.79
CA ALA A 700 -18.46 -32.64 24.89
C ALA A 700 -19.29 -32.51 23.61
N GLY A 701 -19.23 -31.33 22.99
CA GLY A 701 -19.96 -31.08 21.76
C GLY A 701 -19.89 -29.62 21.30
N LEU A 702 -21.03 -29.09 20.88
CA LEU A 702 -21.14 -27.79 20.22
C LEU A 702 -22.04 -26.84 20.99
N ALA A 703 -21.55 -25.63 21.26
CA ALA A 703 -22.31 -24.53 21.84
C ALA A 703 -22.68 -23.49 20.77
N ILE A 704 -23.89 -22.95 20.90
CA ILE A 704 -24.55 -22.04 19.97
C ILE A 704 -25.19 -20.91 20.79
N GLY A 705 -24.56 -19.73 20.83
CA GLY A 705 -24.90 -18.63 21.74
C GLY A 705 -25.70 -17.48 21.11
N ASN A 706 -26.53 -16.83 21.93
CA ASN A 706 -27.33 -15.66 21.58
C ASN A 706 -26.63 -14.33 21.97
N HIS A 707 -26.63 -13.34 21.06
CA HIS A 707 -26.44 -11.88 21.27
C HIS A 707 -25.13 -11.34 21.94
N TYR A 708 -24.61 -10.22 21.44
CA TYR A 708 -23.46 -9.52 22.03
C TYR A 708 -23.80 -8.79 23.34
N GLY A 709 -23.13 -9.11 24.46
CA GLY A 709 -23.27 -8.37 25.73
C GLY A 709 -24.30 -8.88 26.73
N GLN A 710 -24.83 -10.11 26.56
CA GLN A 710 -25.58 -10.81 27.62
C GLN A 710 -24.77 -12.01 28.18
N THR A 711 -25.09 -12.44 29.40
CA THR A 711 -24.63 -13.72 29.97
C THR A 711 -24.95 -14.87 29.03
N LEU A 712 -24.09 -15.90 29.01
CA LEU A 712 -24.09 -17.05 28.08
C LEU A 712 -25.42 -17.80 28.02
N SER A 713 -26.37 -17.29 27.25
CA SER A 713 -27.64 -17.93 26.92
C SER A 713 -27.57 -18.46 25.50
N GLY A 714 -28.17 -19.63 25.25
CA GLY A 714 -27.98 -20.33 23.97
C GLY A 714 -28.33 -21.81 24.03
N TRP A 715 -27.89 -22.56 23.03
CA TRP A 715 -28.13 -23.98 22.84
C TRP A 715 -26.81 -24.74 22.88
N SER A 716 -26.84 -25.99 23.35
CA SER A 716 -25.71 -26.90 23.29
C SER A 716 -26.15 -28.29 22.85
N VAL A 717 -25.37 -28.91 21.98
CA VAL A 717 -25.53 -30.31 21.56
C VAL A 717 -24.36 -31.09 22.12
N MET A 718 -24.62 -31.95 23.11
CA MET A 718 -23.61 -32.61 23.93
C MET A 718 -23.65 -34.13 23.75
N CYS A 719 -22.50 -34.73 23.47
CA CYS A 719 -22.31 -36.18 23.50
C CYS A 719 -21.81 -36.59 24.89
N TYR A 720 -22.50 -37.54 25.52
CA TYR A 720 -22.18 -38.12 26.83
C TYR A 720 -21.89 -39.61 26.68
N PRO A 721 -20.61 -40.01 26.47
CA PRO A 721 -20.26 -41.38 26.13
C PRO A 721 -20.57 -42.40 27.23
N ALA A 722 -20.35 -42.05 28.50
CA ALA A 722 -20.59 -42.95 29.64
C ALA A 722 -22.09 -43.30 29.78
N GLN A 723 -22.97 -42.35 29.51
CA GLN A 723 -24.42 -42.51 29.51
C GLN A 723 -24.96 -43.07 28.19
N LYS A 724 -24.12 -43.19 27.15
CA LYS A 724 -24.53 -43.53 25.77
C LYS A 724 -25.63 -42.61 25.23
N GLN A 725 -25.53 -41.31 25.51
CA GLN A 725 -26.57 -40.33 25.17
C GLN A 725 -26.04 -39.11 24.43
N LEU A 726 -26.80 -38.65 23.43
CA LEU A 726 -26.71 -37.33 22.82
C LEU A 726 -27.81 -36.47 23.41
N VAL A 727 -27.50 -35.27 23.87
CA VAL A 727 -28.45 -34.38 24.52
C VAL A 727 -28.42 -33.00 23.86
N LEU A 728 -29.60 -32.48 23.49
CA LEU A 728 -29.78 -31.08 23.14
C LEU A 728 -30.29 -30.31 24.36
N GLU A 729 -29.59 -29.23 24.71
CA GLU A 729 -29.85 -28.42 25.90
C GLU A 729 -29.94 -26.94 25.52
N ARG A 730 -30.65 -26.16 26.33
CA ARG A 730 -30.76 -24.70 26.21
C ARG A 730 -30.44 -24.03 27.53
N ARG A 731 -29.48 -23.12 27.53
CA ARG A 731 -29.16 -22.26 28.67
C ARG A 731 -29.97 -20.97 28.59
N LEU A 732 -30.77 -20.72 29.62
CA LEU A 732 -31.63 -19.55 29.73
C LEU A 732 -30.83 -18.35 30.28
N PRO A 733 -31.27 -17.09 30.04
CA PRO A 733 -30.57 -15.89 30.50
C PRO A 733 -30.26 -15.86 32.02
N GLU A 734 -31.14 -16.46 32.82
CA GLU A 734 -30.99 -16.63 34.27
C GLU A 734 -29.98 -17.72 34.69
N GLY A 735 -29.29 -18.35 33.72
CA GLY A 735 -28.22 -19.32 33.97
C GLY A 735 -28.66 -20.78 34.12
N ARG A 736 -29.97 -21.05 34.17
CA ARG A 736 -30.53 -22.42 34.19
C ARG A 736 -30.39 -23.13 32.84
N THR A 737 -30.12 -24.43 32.86
CA THR A 737 -30.10 -25.29 31.66
C THR A 737 -31.36 -26.14 31.58
N GLN A 738 -32.00 -26.16 30.41
CA GLN A 738 -33.18 -26.97 30.10
C GLN A 738 -32.80 -28.05 29.07
N ARG A 739 -33.11 -29.32 29.36
CA ARG A 739 -32.95 -30.42 28.40
C ARG A 739 -34.15 -30.49 27.46
N LEU A 740 -33.89 -30.55 26.16
CA LEU A 740 -34.92 -30.43 25.12
C LEU A 740 -35.10 -31.71 24.30
N ALA A 741 -34.04 -32.47 24.06
CA ALA A 741 -34.11 -33.77 23.40
C ALA A 741 -32.97 -34.70 23.83
N THR A 742 -33.16 -36.02 23.69
CA THR A 742 -32.15 -37.04 23.96
C THR A 742 -32.23 -38.17 22.93
N ALA A 743 -31.08 -38.68 22.49
CA ALA A 743 -30.97 -39.83 21.58
C ALA A 743 -29.85 -40.78 22.02
N SER A 744 -29.96 -42.06 21.67
CA SER A 744 -28.93 -43.07 21.99
C SER A 744 -27.68 -42.94 21.10
N LEU A 745 -26.51 -43.12 21.70
CA LEU A 745 -25.22 -43.13 21.04
C LEU A 745 -24.58 -44.53 21.05
N GLU A 746 -23.98 -44.89 19.92
CA GLU A 746 -23.18 -46.10 19.81
C GLU A 746 -21.75 -45.83 20.31
N PRO A 747 -21.05 -46.81 20.91
CA PRO A 747 -19.66 -46.64 21.35
C PRO A 747 -18.74 -46.21 20.20
N ALA A 748 -17.89 -45.22 20.45
CA ALA A 748 -16.88 -44.75 19.50
C ALA A 748 -15.68 -44.12 20.21
N ASP A 749 -14.48 -44.31 19.64
CA ASP A 749 -13.23 -43.71 20.15
C ASP A 749 -13.08 -42.23 19.73
N THR A 750 -13.76 -41.82 18.66
CA THR A 750 -13.78 -40.45 18.14
C THR A 750 -15.21 -40.10 17.74
N TRP A 751 -15.61 -38.87 18.06
CA TRP A 751 -16.95 -38.37 17.81
C TRP A 751 -16.90 -37.24 16.79
N ARG A 752 -17.58 -37.42 15.66
CA ARG A 752 -17.83 -36.38 14.67
C ARG A 752 -19.27 -35.91 14.82
N LEU A 753 -19.44 -34.72 15.36
CA LEU A 753 -20.73 -34.08 15.57
C LEU A 753 -20.98 -33.05 14.47
N GLU A 754 -22.11 -33.17 13.78
CA GLU A 754 -22.60 -32.23 12.79
C GLU A 754 -23.96 -31.70 13.26
N VAL A 755 -24.11 -30.38 13.32
CA VAL A 755 -25.37 -29.70 13.64
C VAL A 755 -25.71 -28.80 12.45
N ALA A 756 -26.61 -29.26 11.60
CA ALA A 756 -27.18 -28.49 10.52
C ALA A 756 -28.41 -27.73 11.03
N VAL A 757 -28.43 -26.41 10.84
CA VAL A 757 -29.57 -25.57 11.18
C VAL A 757 -30.09 -24.89 9.94
N ASP A 758 -31.36 -25.15 9.66
CA ASP A 758 -32.17 -24.37 8.73
C ASP A 758 -32.98 -23.35 9.54
N GLY A 759 -32.51 -22.11 9.59
CA GLY A 759 -33.18 -21.00 10.25
C GLY A 759 -34.41 -20.48 9.49
N ASN A 760 -34.60 -20.84 8.21
CA ASN A 760 -35.86 -20.58 7.50
C ASN A 760 -36.95 -21.54 7.96
N ALA A 761 -36.64 -22.84 7.99
CA ALA A 761 -37.57 -23.90 8.43
C ALA A 761 -37.65 -24.04 9.96
N ARG A 762 -36.75 -23.36 10.69
CA ARG A 762 -36.47 -23.52 12.12
C ARG A 762 -36.15 -24.97 12.50
N GLU A 763 -35.63 -25.74 11.56
CA GLU A 763 -35.31 -27.15 11.73
C GLU A 763 -33.83 -27.35 12.04
N TRP A 764 -33.55 -28.18 13.01
CA TRP A 764 -32.22 -28.58 13.42
C TRP A 764 -32.07 -30.06 13.15
N THR A 765 -31.02 -30.43 12.42
CA THR A 765 -30.62 -31.82 12.20
C THR A 765 -29.26 -32.05 12.86
N VAL A 766 -29.20 -33.03 13.75
CA VAL A 766 -27.97 -33.42 14.44
C VAL A 766 -27.54 -34.80 13.97
N ARG A 767 -26.32 -34.89 13.43
CA ARG A 767 -25.69 -36.15 13.03
C ARG A 767 -24.47 -36.44 13.87
N VAL A 768 -24.29 -37.71 14.20
CA VAL A 768 -23.11 -38.21 14.91
C VAL A 768 -22.49 -39.31 14.06
N ASN A 769 -21.21 -39.16 13.71
CA ASN A 769 -20.47 -40.07 12.83
C ASN A 769 -21.22 -40.34 11.50
N GLY A 770 -21.89 -39.32 10.97
CA GLY A 770 -22.66 -39.38 9.72
C GLY A 770 -24.09 -39.93 9.85
N VAL A 771 -24.51 -40.40 11.03
CA VAL A 771 -25.86 -40.92 11.27
C VAL A 771 -26.74 -39.84 11.91
N GLU A 772 -27.91 -39.58 11.34
CA GLU A 772 -28.91 -38.67 11.92
C GLU A 772 -29.44 -39.23 13.25
N LYS A 773 -29.31 -38.45 14.32
CA LYS A 773 -29.74 -38.84 15.68
C LYS A 773 -30.92 -38.01 16.18
N LEU A 774 -31.00 -36.75 15.77
CA LEU A 774 -32.09 -35.84 16.14
C LEU A 774 -32.47 -34.97 14.93
N ARG A 775 -33.78 -34.77 14.75
CA ARG A 775 -34.36 -33.75 13.88
C ARG A 775 -35.51 -33.08 14.62
N LEU A 776 -35.46 -31.77 14.80
CA LEU A 776 -36.49 -31.05 15.58
C LEU A 776 -36.63 -29.59 15.17
N ARG A 777 -37.77 -28.98 15.51
CA ARG A 777 -37.97 -27.54 15.43
C ARG A 777 -37.66 -26.86 16.76
N ALA A 778 -36.57 -26.11 16.83
CA ALA A 778 -36.14 -25.48 18.08
C ALA A 778 -36.99 -24.23 18.42
N PRO A 779 -37.58 -24.10 19.62
CA PRO A 779 -38.36 -22.93 20.00
C PRO A 779 -37.49 -21.69 20.31
N GLY A 780 -37.71 -20.58 19.61
CA GLY A 780 -37.01 -19.30 19.79
C GLY A 780 -36.47 -18.72 18.48
N ARG A 781 -35.82 -17.54 18.54
CA ARG A 781 -35.09 -16.99 17.38
C ARG A 781 -33.70 -17.63 17.34
N ALA A 782 -33.28 -18.12 16.16
CA ALA A 782 -31.94 -18.63 15.96
C ALA A 782 -30.97 -17.44 15.83
N VAL A 783 -29.98 -17.32 16.72
CA VAL A 783 -28.97 -16.24 16.69
C VAL A 783 -27.60 -16.86 16.89
N TYR A 784 -26.63 -16.47 16.04
CA TYR A 784 -25.29 -17.08 15.96
C TYR A 784 -24.17 -16.06 16.19
N ALA A 785 -24.32 -15.25 17.23
CA ALA A 785 -23.29 -14.25 17.58
C ALA A 785 -22.02 -14.91 18.14
N TYR A 786 -22.13 -16.13 18.71
CA TYR A 786 -21.03 -16.91 19.25
C TYR A 786 -21.30 -18.40 19.01
N SER A 787 -20.38 -19.11 18.36
CA SER A 787 -20.48 -20.57 18.25
C SER A 787 -19.11 -21.21 18.36
N GLY A 788 -19.06 -22.40 18.92
CA GLY A 788 -17.78 -23.07 19.13
C GLY A 788 -17.87 -24.34 19.95
N PRO A 789 -16.73 -25.03 20.10
CA PRO A 789 -16.63 -26.24 20.88
C PRO A 789 -16.84 -25.97 22.39
N CYS A 790 -17.49 -26.92 23.07
CA CYS A 790 -17.69 -26.89 24.51
C CYS A 790 -17.52 -28.28 25.14
N SER A 791 -17.14 -28.30 26.42
CA SER A 791 -17.05 -29.50 27.25
C SER A 791 -17.59 -29.24 28.66
N PHE A 792 -18.11 -30.29 29.30
CA PHE A 792 -18.63 -30.26 30.66
C PHE A 792 -17.96 -31.35 31.48
N ASN A 793 -17.33 -30.96 32.61
CA ASN A 793 -16.75 -31.87 33.60
C ASN A 793 -15.84 -33.01 33.07
N ALA A 794 -15.23 -32.83 31.89
CA ALA A 794 -14.19 -33.69 31.32
C ALA A 794 -13.36 -32.91 30.30
N ALA A 795 -12.09 -33.30 30.14
CA ALA A 795 -11.23 -32.71 29.13
C ALA A 795 -11.59 -33.29 27.75
N ALA A 796 -11.74 -32.43 26.75
CA ALA A 796 -12.00 -32.83 25.39
C ALA A 796 -10.95 -32.25 24.43
N ARG A 797 -10.42 -33.12 23.56
CA ARG A 797 -9.47 -32.77 22.51
C ARG A 797 -10.20 -32.64 21.19
N PHE A 798 -10.33 -31.42 20.69
CA PHE A 798 -10.94 -31.11 19.39
C PHE A 798 -9.86 -31.09 18.31
N THR A 799 -10.05 -31.88 17.26
CA THR A 799 -9.09 -32.03 16.14
C THR A 799 -9.56 -31.37 14.85
N ALA A 800 -10.85 -31.04 14.76
CA ALA A 800 -11.41 -30.23 13.68
C ALA A 800 -12.64 -29.48 14.18
N PHE A 801 -12.81 -28.22 13.75
CA PHE A 801 -14.05 -27.46 13.89
C PHE A 801 -14.27 -26.60 12.66
N GLY A 802 -15.44 -26.72 12.06
CA GLY A 802 -15.83 -26.05 10.83
C GLY A 802 -17.22 -25.43 10.92
N ILE A 803 -17.37 -24.17 10.53
CA ILE A 803 -18.69 -23.58 10.23
C ILE A 803 -18.83 -23.52 8.72
N VAL A 804 -19.93 -24.03 8.22
CA VAL A 804 -20.28 -24.16 6.80
C VAL A 804 -21.63 -23.48 6.58
N GLY A 805 -21.61 -22.24 6.08
CA GLY A 805 -22.84 -21.49 5.75
C GLY A 805 -23.21 -21.56 4.27
N GLY A 806 -24.51 -21.56 3.96
CA GLY A 806 -25.04 -21.51 2.60
C GLY A 806 -26.55 -21.82 2.54
N ASP A 807 -27.29 -21.00 1.81
CA ASP A 807 -28.71 -21.19 1.47
C ASP A 807 -28.86 -21.07 -0.06
N SER A 808 -29.99 -21.54 -0.58
CA SER A 808 -30.50 -21.19 -1.90
C SER A 808 -30.40 -19.69 -2.18
N TYR A 809 -30.07 -19.33 -3.42
CA TYR A 809 -30.11 -17.96 -3.93
C TYR A 809 -31.38 -17.23 -3.45
N LYS A 810 -31.21 -16.11 -2.76
CA LYS A 810 -32.32 -15.22 -2.40
C LYS A 810 -32.35 -14.06 -3.38
N PRO A 811 -33.47 -13.81 -4.06
CA PRO A 811 -33.58 -12.69 -4.99
C PRO A 811 -33.48 -11.32 -4.30
N VAL A 812 -33.72 -11.27 -2.98
CA VAL A 812 -33.64 -10.05 -2.16
C VAL A 812 -32.82 -10.29 -0.91
N ILE A 813 -31.93 -9.36 -0.56
CA ILE A 813 -31.17 -9.38 0.71
C ILE A 813 -31.36 -8.06 1.44
N ALA A 814 -31.66 -8.10 2.74
CA ALA A 814 -31.80 -6.92 3.58
C ALA A 814 -30.52 -6.67 4.38
N LEU A 815 -29.75 -5.65 4.00
CA LEU A 815 -28.58 -5.14 4.72
C LEU A 815 -29.04 -4.14 5.79
N GLY A 816 -28.63 -4.33 7.04
CA GLY A 816 -28.95 -3.34 8.08
C GLY A 816 -28.38 -3.65 9.45
N ASP A 817 -28.93 -3.02 10.48
CA ASP A 817 -28.46 -3.15 11.87
C ASP A 817 -29.25 -4.19 12.70
N SER A 818 -29.31 -4.02 14.03
CA SER A 818 -30.08 -4.82 14.98
C SER A 818 -31.57 -4.95 14.65
N ILE A 819 -32.17 -3.95 13.99
CA ILE A 819 -33.58 -3.97 13.61
C ILE A 819 -33.76 -4.97 12.47
N THR A 820 -32.91 -4.92 11.45
CA THR A 820 -32.87 -5.94 10.39
C THR A 820 -32.51 -7.31 10.95
N HIS A 821 -31.54 -7.38 11.86
CA HIS A 821 -31.04 -8.64 12.42
C HIS A 821 -32.09 -9.41 13.22
N HIS A 822 -32.86 -8.72 14.07
CA HIS A 822 -33.73 -9.38 15.05
C HIS A 822 -35.22 -9.26 14.74
N ILE A 823 -35.68 -8.20 14.07
CA ILE A 823 -37.11 -7.97 13.87
C ILE A 823 -37.62 -8.77 12.67
N ARG A 824 -38.74 -9.48 12.87
CA ARG A 824 -39.26 -10.50 11.93
C ARG A 824 -39.95 -9.93 10.69
N TRP A 825 -39.77 -8.66 10.36
CA TRP A 825 -40.47 -8.05 9.23
C TRP A 825 -40.13 -8.75 7.90
N THR A 826 -38.88 -9.17 7.69
CA THR A 826 -38.49 -9.94 6.48
C THR A 826 -39.20 -11.30 6.39
N GLU A 827 -39.38 -11.99 7.52
CA GLU A 827 -40.12 -13.27 7.60
C GLU A 827 -41.60 -13.05 7.25
N ILE A 828 -42.22 -12.03 7.85
CA ILE A 828 -43.65 -11.72 7.64
C ILE A 828 -43.90 -11.36 6.17
N VAL A 829 -43.00 -10.59 5.53
CA VAL A 829 -43.10 -10.32 4.08
C VAL A 829 -43.01 -11.62 3.28
N SER A 830 -42.05 -12.50 3.59
CA SER A 830 -41.92 -13.80 2.92
C SER A 830 -43.16 -14.68 3.10
N GLU A 831 -43.74 -14.74 4.30
CA GLU A 831 -44.95 -15.52 4.61
C GLU A 831 -46.18 -14.98 3.84
N LYS A 832 -46.35 -13.65 3.77
CA LYS A 832 -47.51 -13.02 3.12
C LYS A 832 -47.43 -12.98 1.59
N THR A 833 -46.22 -12.93 1.03
CA THR A 833 -46.02 -12.69 -0.42
C THR A 833 -45.39 -13.84 -1.18
N GLY A 834 -44.78 -14.80 -0.48
CA GLY A 834 -43.93 -15.83 -1.09
C GLY A 834 -42.53 -15.32 -1.50
N LEU A 835 -42.23 -14.03 -1.31
CA LEU A 835 -40.94 -13.46 -1.69
C LEU A 835 -39.83 -13.92 -0.72
N ALA A 836 -38.82 -14.60 -1.23
CA ALA A 836 -37.69 -15.04 -0.41
C ALA A 836 -36.71 -13.88 -0.11
N ILE A 837 -36.64 -13.45 1.16
CA ILE A 837 -35.75 -12.36 1.61
C ILE A 837 -34.67 -12.89 2.56
N GLY A 838 -33.40 -12.70 2.17
CA GLY A 838 -32.22 -12.93 3.01
C GLY A 838 -32.03 -11.79 4.01
N ASN A 839 -31.49 -12.08 5.19
CA ASN A 839 -31.34 -11.10 6.27
C ASN A 839 -29.85 -10.86 6.56
N ALA A 840 -29.25 -9.80 6.04
CA ALA A 840 -27.89 -9.37 6.33
C ALA A 840 -27.84 -8.28 7.43
N GLY A 841 -28.69 -8.37 8.45
CA GLY A 841 -28.76 -7.40 9.55
C GLY A 841 -27.74 -7.67 10.65
N MET A 842 -27.01 -6.67 11.15
CA MET A 842 -25.97 -6.87 12.19
C MET A 842 -26.23 -6.01 13.42
N ALA A 843 -26.29 -6.62 14.60
CA ALA A 843 -26.55 -5.86 15.83
C ALA A 843 -25.47 -4.80 16.07
N SER A 844 -25.91 -3.59 16.47
CA SER A 844 -25.06 -2.42 16.76
C SER A 844 -24.24 -1.87 15.59
N ASP A 845 -24.46 -2.37 14.37
CA ASP A 845 -23.72 -1.95 13.18
C ASP A 845 -24.07 -0.53 12.76
N ASP A 846 -23.07 0.24 12.34
CA ASP A 846 -23.23 1.56 11.73
C ASP A 846 -22.98 1.46 10.21
N THR A 847 -23.07 2.58 9.49
CA THR A 847 -22.84 2.56 8.04
C THR A 847 -21.42 2.15 7.63
N ALA A 848 -20.41 2.34 8.49
CA ALA A 848 -19.03 1.96 8.20
C ALA A 848 -18.85 0.44 8.31
N GLY A 849 -19.42 -0.18 9.33
CA GLY A 849 -19.44 -1.63 9.48
C GLY A 849 -20.24 -2.32 8.37
N ALA A 850 -21.41 -1.80 8.01
CA ALA A 850 -22.18 -2.30 6.88
C ALA A 850 -21.41 -2.19 5.54
N LEU A 851 -20.68 -1.09 5.32
CA LEU A 851 -19.84 -0.90 4.13
C LEU A 851 -18.65 -1.88 4.11
N ALA A 852 -18.06 -2.20 5.28
CA ALA A 852 -16.95 -3.14 5.38
C ALA A 852 -17.35 -4.58 4.98
N ARG A 853 -18.61 -4.98 5.27
CA ARG A 853 -19.11 -6.34 5.01
C ARG A 853 -20.02 -6.51 3.80
N ILE A 854 -20.30 -5.44 3.05
CA ILE A 854 -21.22 -5.50 1.90
C ILE A 854 -20.81 -6.53 0.82
N ASP A 855 -19.51 -6.79 0.66
CA ASP A 855 -19.02 -7.80 -0.29
C ASP A 855 -19.41 -9.21 0.13
N SER A 856 -19.20 -9.57 1.40
CA SER A 856 -19.50 -10.91 1.92
C SER A 856 -21.00 -11.12 2.07
N ASP A 857 -21.72 -10.10 2.51
CA ASP A 857 -23.07 -10.27 3.04
C ASP A 857 -24.15 -9.96 2.00
N VAL A 858 -23.79 -9.30 0.90
CA VAL A 858 -24.73 -8.91 -0.16
C VAL A 858 -24.18 -9.22 -1.55
N ILE A 859 -23.04 -8.64 -1.94
CA ILE A 859 -22.58 -8.66 -3.35
C ILE A 859 -22.21 -10.07 -3.82
N LYS A 860 -21.47 -10.85 -3.02
CA LYS A 860 -21.11 -12.24 -3.38
C LYS A 860 -22.32 -13.16 -3.48
N LEU A 861 -23.42 -12.82 -2.80
CA LEU A 861 -24.66 -13.59 -2.83
C LEU A 861 -25.51 -13.26 -4.07
N ARG A 862 -25.10 -12.23 -4.85
CA ARG A 862 -25.68 -11.81 -6.12
C ARG A 862 -27.21 -11.63 -6.12
N PRO A 863 -27.85 -11.09 -5.07
CA PRO A 863 -29.30 -10.89 -5.10
C PRO A 863 -29.67 -9.94 -6.23
N ARG A 864 -30.92 -10.03 -6.72
CA ARG A 864 -31.42 -9.07 -7.69
C ARG A 864 -31.67 -7.70 -7.04
N PHE A 865 -32.10 -7.70 -5.77
CA PHE A 865 -32.38 -6.49 -5.00
C PHE A 865 -31.70 -6.51 -3.63
N ALA A 866 -31.28 -5.35 -3.15
CA ALA A 866 -30.74 -5.17 -1.80
C ALA A 866 -31.50 -4.08 -1.04
N VAL A 867 -32.15 -4.45 0.07
CA VAL A 867 -32.74 -3.48 1.00
C VAL A 867 -31.62 -2.89 1.85
N VAL A 868 -31.46 -1.58 1.84
CA VAL A 868 -30.45 -0.84 2.60
C VAL A 868 -31.15 -0.10 3.73
N PHE A 869 -31.06 -0.67 4.93
CA PHE A 869 -31.66 -0.15 6.15
C PHE A 869 -30.62 -0.04 7.26
N ILE A 870 -29.76 0.97 7.15
CA ILE A 870 -28.60 1.20 8.03
C ILE A 870 -28.43 2.70 8.28
N GLY A 871 -27.98 3.07 9.49
CA GLY A 871 -27.71 4.47 9.85
C GLY A 871 -28.10 4.88 11.27
N THR A 872 -28.93 4.09 11.97
CA THR A 872 -29.47 4.47 13.30
C THR A 872 -28.41 4.51 14.41
N ASN A 873 -27.30 3.79 14.21
CA ASN A 873 -26.21 3.70 15.18
C ASN A 873 -25.12 4.75 14.94
N ASP A 874 -25.11 5.39 13.77
CA ASP A 874 -24.12 6.39 13.40
C ASP A 874 -24.13 7.56 14.40
N GLY A 875 -22.92 8.04 14.72
CA GLY A 875 -22.70 9.25 15.52
C GLY A 875 -22.51 10.50 14.67
N ASN A 876 -22.38 10.35 13.35
CA ASN A 876 -22.01 11.43 12.43
C ASN A 876 -22.76 11.29 11.09
N ARG A 877 -23.50 12.33 10.72
CA ARG A 877 -24.28 12.40 9.48
C ARG A 877 -23.42 12.30 8.24
N ASN A 878 -22.31 13.04 8.15
CA ASN A 878 -21.45 13.05 6.97
C ASN A 878 -20.84 11.68 6.70
N GLN A 879 -20.56 10.93 7.76
CA GLN A 879 -20.09 9.55 7.64
C GLN A 879 -21.19 8.64 7.07
N ALA A 880 -22.41 8.76 7.59
CA ALA A 880 -23.56 8.00 7.10
C ALA A 880 -23.85 8.31 5.62
N GLU A 881 -23.85 9.59 5.22
CA GLU A 881 -24.08 10.00 3.83
C GLU A 881 -23.03 9.44 2.87
N SER A 882 -21.74 9.60 3.23
CA SER A 882 -20.63 9.11 2.42
C SER A 882 -20.65 7.58 2.28
N ASN A 883 -20.90 6.86 3.37
CA ASN A 883 -20.93 5.41 3.37
C ASN A 883 -22.14 4.86 2.63
N ILE A 884 -23.34 5.42 2.84
CA ILE A 884 -24.56 5.00 2.13
C ILE A 884 -24.42 5.27 0.63
N GLY A 885 -23.88 6.43 0.23
CA GLY A 885 -23.54 6.69 -1.17
C GLY A 885 -22.62 5.61 -1.75
N THR A 886 -21.55 5.26 -1.03
CA THR A 886 -20.61 4.20 -1.44
C THR A 886 -21.28 2.83 -1.50
N ILE A 887 -22.17 2.50 -0.54
CA ILE A 887 -22.96 1.25 -0.53
C ILE A 887 -23.81 1.15 -1.80
N LEU A 888 -24.54 2.22 -2.15
CA LEU A 888 -25.37 2.24 -3.36
C LEU A 888 -24.54 2.09 -4.64
N ASP A 889 -23.40 2.79 -4.72
CA ASP A 889 -22.50 2.68 -5.87
C ASP A 889 -21.98 1.25 -6.05
N ARG A 890 -21.62 0.59 -4.95
CA ARG A 890 -21.13 -0.80 -4.96
C ARG A 890 -22.23 -1.78 -5.37
N LEU A 891 -23.46 -1.61 -4.88
CA LEU A 891 -24.60 -2.44 -5.28
C LEU A 891 -24.92 -2.25 -6.77
N GLY A 892 -24.99 -1.00 -7.25
CA GLY A 892 -25.28 -0.70 -8.65
C GLY A 892 -24.26 -1.34 -9.61
N LYS A 893 -22.97 -1.28 -9.28
CA LYS A 893 -21.91 -1.92 -10.08
C LYS A 893 -21.95 -3.45 -10.07
N ALA A 894 -22.46 -4.04 -9.00
CA ALA A 894 -22.69 -5.47 -8.92
C ALA A 894 -23.96 -5.91 -9.68
N GLY A 895 -24.70 -4.98 -10.29
CA GLY A 895 -25.98 -5.24 -10.95
C GLY A 895 -27.13 -5.47 -9.97
N ILE A 896 -26.96 -5.06 -8.71
CA ILE A 896 -27.93 -5.27 -7.63
C ILE A 896 -28.72 -3.97 -7.45
N GLN A 897 -30.04 -4.05 -7.56
CA GLN A 897 -30.90 -2.87 -7.45
C GLN A 897 -31.16 -2.53 -5.97
N PRO A 898 -30.77 -1.34 -5.49
CA PRO A 898 -31.02 -0.97 -4.10
C PRO A 898 -32.49 -0.62 -3.84
N ILE A 899 -32.93 -0.87 -2.61
CA ILE A 899 -34.18 -0.39 -2.03
C ILE A 899 -33.80 0.35 -0.75
N LEU A 900 -34.01 1.67 -0.71
CA LEU A 900 -33.67 2.48 0.46
C LEU A 900 -34.81 2.42 1.50
N CYS A 901 -34.46 2.49 2.78
CA CYS A 901 -35.42 2.57 3.88
C CYS A 901 -35.10 3.77 4.79
N THR A 902 -36.12 4.52 5.20
CA THR A 902 -35.93 5.55 6.24
C THR A 902 -35.71 4.90 7.61
N LEU A 903 -34.85 5.52 8.42
CA LEU A 903 -34.55 5.14 9.80
C LEU A 903 -35.76 5.38 10.70
N LEU A 904 -36.01 4.49 11.65
CA LEU A 904 -37.15 4.62 12.58
C LEU A 904 -36.98 5.85 13.50
N PRO A 905 -38.10 6.44 13.98
CA PRO A 905 -38.07 7.56 14.93
C PRO A 905 -37.40 7.16 16.25
N ARG A 906 -36.41 7.95 16.68
CA ARG A 906 -35.67 7.75 17.93
C ARG A 906 -35.32 9.07 18.61
N LYS A 907 -35.89 9.30 19.79
CA LYS A 907 -35.72 10.55 20.56
C LYS A 907 -34.28 10.75 21.00
N ASP A 908 -33.58 9.67 21.30
CA ASP A 908 -32.17 9.66 21.69
C ASP A 908 -31.21 9.85 20.50
N LYS A 909 -31.72 9.85 19.26
CA LYS A 909 -30.96 9.97 18.02
C LYS A 909 -31.61 10.97 17.04
N PRO A 910 -31.62 12.28 17.35
CA PRO A 910 -32.18 13.31 16.47
C PRO A 910 -31.49 13.36 15.10
N ILE A 911 -30.25 12.87 15.00
CA ILE A 911 -29.52 12.73 13.72
C ILE A 911 -30.26 11.88 12.69
N ASN A 912 -31.12 10.93 13.11
CA ASN A 912 -31.88 10.07 12.21
C ASN A 912 -32.79 10.87 11.27
N GLU A 913 -33.36 11.97 11.73
CA GLU A 913 -34.21 12.82 10.90
C GLU A 913 -33.40 13.43 9.75
N THR A 914 -32.21 13.96 10.06
CA THR A 914 -31.32 14.54 9.05
C THR A 914 -30.75 13.51 8.07
N ILE A 915 -30.53 12.26 8.51
CA ILE A 915 -30.14 11.16 7.62
C ILE A 915 -31.33 10.76 6.74
N ASN A 916 -32.56 10.79 7.26
CA ASN A 916 -33.77 10.49 6.48
C ASN A 916 -34.04 11.53 5.40
N GLU A 917 -33.81 12.81 5.67
CA GLU A 917 -33.86 13.87 4.64
C GLU A 917 -32.88 13.57 3.50
N PHE A 918 -31.66 13.17 3.84
CA PHE A 918 -30.67 12.74 2.85
C PHE A 918 -31.13 11.51 2.07
N LEU A 919 -31.63 10.47 2.73
CA LEU A 919 -32.12 9.24 2.09
C LEU A 919 -33.27 9.52 1.11
N ARG A 920 -34.21 10.39 1.48
CA ARG A 920 -35.30 10.84 0.59
C ARG A 920 -34.76 11.59 -0.63
N THR A 921 -33.81 12.50 -0.41
CA THR A 921 -33.15 13.26 -1.50
C THR A 921 -32.39 12.33 -2.45
N LEU A 922 -31.67 11.36 -1.88
CA LEU A 922 -30.88 10.39 -2.63
C LEU A 922 -31.77 9.46 -3.45
N ALA A 923 -32.86 8.95 -2.86
CA ALA A 923 -33.84 8.12 -3.55
C ALA A 923 -34.45 8.86 -4.75
N ALA A 924 -34.86 10.12 -4.56
CA ALA A 924 -35.42 10.94 -5.64
C ALA A 924 -34.40 11.19 -6.76
N ARG A 925 -33.15 11.52 -6.40
CA ARG A 925 -32.08 11.81 -7.37
C ARG A 925 -31.71 10.59 -8.21
N HIS A 926 -31.68 9.41 -7.61
CA HIS A 926 -31.25 8.17 -8.26
C HIS A 926 -32.42 7.31 -8.78
N GLN A 927 -33.67 7.78 -8.62
CA GLN A 927 -34.88 7.02 -8.94
C GLN A 927 -34.92 5.63 -8.26
N THR A 928 -34.36 5.56 -7.05
CA THR A 928 -34.29 4.33 -6.27
C THR A 928 -35.57 4.16 -5.46
N PRO A 929 -36.20 2.96 -5.41
CA PRO A 929 -37.33 2.71 -4.54
C PRO A 929 -37.01 3.04 -3.08
N LEU A 930 -37.92 3.77 -2.43
CA LEU A 930 -37.81 4.14 -1.02
C LEU A 930 -39.02 3.59 -0.25
N VAL A 931 -38.75 2.93 0.86
CA VAL A 931 -39.76 2.53 1.85
C VAL A 931 -39.66 3.49 3.02
N ASP A 932 -40.73 4.26 3.25
CA ASP A 932 -40.76 5.22 4.35
C ASP A 932 -41.42 4.60 5.60
N TRP A 933 -40.58 4.07 6.49
CA TRP A 933 -41.03 3.54 7.78
C TRP A 933 -41.07 4.61 8.87
N HIS A 934 -40.30 5.69 8.73
CA HIS A 934 -40.23 6.75 9.71
C HIS A 934 -41.61 7.37 9.95
N ASP A 935 -42.21 7.93 8.89
CA ASP A 935 -43.47 8.67 8.99
C ASP A 935 -44.64 7.74 9.38
N ALA A 936 -44.58 6.48 8.94
CA ALA A 936 -45.66 5.51 9.14
C ALA A 936 -45.67 4.87 10.55
N LEU A 937 -44.57 4.97 11.30
CA LEU A 937 -44.44 4.41 12.66
C LEU A 937 -44.28 5.49 13.73
N GLN A 938 -44.16 6.76 13.33
CA GLN A 938 -44.01 7.90 14.22
C GLN A 938 -45.24 8.14 15.09
N GLY A 939 -45.00 8.31 16.39
CA GLY A 939 -45.95 8.81 17.37
C GLY A 939 -45.67 10.28 17.67
N PRO A 940 -45.42 10.67 18.94
CA PRO A 940 -44.87 12.00 19.24
C PRO A 940 -43.57 12.29 18.45
N PRO A 941 -43.20 13.56 18.23
CA PRO A 941 -41.99 13.93 17.49
C PRO A 941 -40.74 13.17 17.93
N GLY A 942 -40.08 12.49 16.99
CA GLY A 942 -38.89 11.68 17.23
C GLY A 942 -39.14 10.34 17.95
N GLU A 943 -40.37 9.92 18.22
CA GLU A 943 -40.65 8.68 18.98
C GLU A 943 -41.45 7.66 18.15
N LEU A 944 -41.07 6.39 18.28
CA LEU A 944 -41.88 5.27 17.81
C LEU A 944 -43.21 5.24 18.59
N THR A 945 -44.32 5.02 17.87
CA THR A 945 -45.62 4.86 18.52
C THR A 945 -45.58 3.71 19.53
N ALA A 946 -46.05 3.94 20.76
CA ALA A 946 -45.99 2.96 21.86
C ALA A 946 -46.60 1.60 21.51
N ARG A 947 -47.64 1.57 20.66
CA ARG A 947 -48.24 0.33 20.12
C ARG A 947 -47.24 -0.56 19.38
N TYR A 948 -46.26 0.03 18.71
CA TYR A 948 -45.29 -0.66 17.85
C TYR A 948 -43.93 -0.86 18.52
N ALA A 949 -43.74 -0.37 19.75
CA ALA A 949 -42.44 -0.35 20.42
C ALA A 949 -42.31 -1.47 21.47
N SER A 950 -41.12 -2.06 21.58
CA SER A 950 -40.70 -2.90 22.73
C SER A 950 -39.73 -2.17 23.67
N GLY A 951 -39.37 -0.94 23.32
CA GLY A 951 -38.42 -0.06 23.99
C GLY A 951 -38.20 1.20 23.13
N THR A 952 -37.11 1.94 23.36
CA THR A 952 -36.82 3.18 22.60
C THR A 952 -36.22 2.96 21.21
N VAL A 953 -35.80 1.72 20.90
CA VAL A 953 -35.05 1.39 19.67
C VAL A 953 -35.73 0.33 18.82
N HIS A 954 -36.30 -0.71 19.44
CA HIS A 954 -36.74 -1.91 18.74
C HIS A 954 -38.27 -2.01 18.60
N PRO A 955 -38.80 -2.22 17.38
CA PRO A 955 -40.19 -2.60 17.17
C PRO A 955 -40.57 -3.90 17.89
N ASN A 956 -41.79 -3.98 18.41
CA ASN A 956 -42.41 -5.22 18.88
C ASN A 956 -43.03 -6.02 17.70
N ASP A 957 -43.71 -7.13 17.97
CA ASP A 957 -44.30 -7.96 16.91
C ASP A 957 -45.36 -7.20 16.09
N ALA A 958 -46.19 -6.34 16.72
CA ALA A 958 -47.14 -5.48 16.01
C ALA A 958 -46.43 -4.43 15.14
N GLY A 959 -45.28 -3.92 15.59
CA GLY A 959 -44.43 -3.04 14.80
C GLY A 959 -43.78 -3.77 13.61
N ALA A 960 -43.36 -5.02 13.79
CA ALA A 960 -42.82 -5.85 12.71
C ALA A 960 -43.87 -6.17 11.63
N GLU A 961 -45.10 -6.47 12.04
CA GLU A 961 -46.24 -6.64 11.13
C GLU A 961 -46.52 -5.36 10.35
N ARG A 962 -46.52 -4.21 11.03
CA ARG A 962 -46.75 -2.92 10.39
C ARG A 962 -45.65 -2.56 9.38
N MET A 963 -44.37 -2.79 9.74
CA MET A 963 -43.24 -2.61 8.81
C MET A 963 -43.39 -3.48 7.56
N ALA A 964 -43.79 -4.74 7.73
CA ALA A 964 -44.01 -5.67 6.63
C ALA A 964 -45.16 -5.22 5.72
N GLU A 965 -46.29 -4.79 6.27
CA GLU A 965 -47.40 -4.21 5.52
C GLU A 965 -46.95 -3.02 4.66
N ILE A 966 -46.25 -2.06 5.27
CA ILE A 966 -45.75 -0.87 4.55
C ILE A 966 -44.81 -1.28 3.41
N PHE A 967 -43.91 -2.24 3.65
CA PHE A 967 -43.00 -2.74 2.61
C PHE A 967 -43.77 -3.39 1.44
N ILE A 968 -44.80 -4.18 1.74
CA ILE A 968 -45.66 -4.83 0.73
C ILE A 968 -46.49 -3.80 -0.05
N ASP A 969 -47.04 -2.82 0.65
CA ASP A 969 -47.98 -1.84 0.09
C ASP A 969 -47.28 -0.68 -0.65
N THR A 970 -45.96 -0.55 -0.51
CA THR A 970 -45.18 0.51 -1.17
C THR A 970 -45.30 0.40 -2.71
N PRO A 971 -45.90 1.39 -3.41
CA PRO A 971 -46.15 1.28 -4.84
C PRO A 971 -44.88 1.09 -5.68
N ALA A 972 -43.78 1.73 -5.28
CA ALA A 972 -42.47 1.63 -5.95
C ALA A 972 -41.88 0.20 -5.92
N LEU A 973 -42.38 -0.68 -5.04
CA LEU A 973 -41.95 -2.08 -4.94
C LEU A 973 -42.86 -3.05 -5.70
N GLN A 974 -44.00 -2.60 -6.24
CA GLN A 974 -44.84 -3.47 -7.06
C GLN A 974 -44.11 -4.04 -8.30
N PRO A 975 -43.30 -3.25 -9.03
CA PRO A 975 -42.48 -3.79 -10.12
C PRO A 975 -41.44 -4.79 -9.63
N VAL A 976 -40.89 -4.61 -8.43
CA VAL A 976 -39.94 -5.54 -7.78
C VAL A 976 -40.61 -6.88 -7.49
N PHE A 977 -41.81 -6.87 -6.91
CA PHE A 977 -42.58 -8.08 -6.64
C PHE A 977 -43.00 -8.81 -7.93
N GLN A 978 -43.40 -8.07 -8.97
CA GLN A 978 -43.75 -8.66 -10.27
C GLN A 978 -42.53 -9.25 -10.99
N ALA A 979 -41.36 -8.62 -10.87
CA ALA A 979 -40.14 -9.12 -11.48
C ALA A 979 -39.62 -10.42 -10.86
N LEU A 980 -40.09 -10.80 -9.67
CA LEU A 980 -39.62 -11.94 -8.87
C LEU A 980 -40.63 -13.08 -8.74
N LYS A 981 -41.85 -12.89 -9.26
CA LYS A 981 -42.83 -13.95 -9.53
C LYS A 981 -42.56 -14.53 -10.91
#